data_AF-A0A3S3U9P1-F1
#
_entry.id   AF-A0A3S3U9P1-F1
#
_cell.length_a   1.000
_cell.length_b   1.000
_cell.length_c   1.000
_cell.angle_alpha   90.00
_cell.angle_beta   90.00
_cell.angle_gamma   90.00
#
_symmetry.space_group_name_H-M   'P 1'
#
loop_
_entity.id
_entity.type
_entity.pdbx_description
1 polymer ?
#
loop_
_entity_poly.entity_id
_entity_poly.type
_entity_poly.pdbx_seq_one_letter_code
_entity_poly.pdbx_strand_id
1 'polypeptide(L)'
;MLIKRKNIHASGTGGALAQSFLGMGQRKLDRRSFLRRSGVAVGGLAAVSSLSGGLFERAEAATPHDHAAPAERRKNMCTHCSVGCSVIAEVQNGVWVGQEPAFESPINRGSHCAKGASSREVVHGDRRLKYPMKKVGGDWVRITWDQALDEIGAKMLEIREKSGADSVYMLGSAKFTNEASYLFRKFAAFWGTNNVDHQARICHSTTVAGVANTWGYGAQTNSYNDIRNAKTIIFMGSNAAEAHPVAMQHILSGKETQRANVFVLDPRMTRTAAHATEFVRIRPGTDIAVIWGMLWHIFQNGWEDKEFIRKRVYGFDEAKAEIMKWNPAEVERVTGLKEEVVKRVAETFATVKPATFIWCMGGTQHTVGTANVRAYCTLLLATGNVGDIGMGANIFRGHTNVQGATDMGLDVGNLPCYYGLAPAAWAHWCRVWDVPFSYIESRFDEVPAKQGREARTRAQNMEVSGIPSTRWFDATMLDSEDVDQQDGVKAMIVFGHGANTIPRMKAAQNGMNALDLLVVADPHPTTFAALHTRTDNTYLLPICTNFEVAGTRTASNRSIQWGEKVVEPIFESDNDYAVIYRLSQRLGFADEMFKTFEMVDGKFSKEPTAESILREINRGGWSTGYTGQSPERLKAHMRNQHKFDIITLRAPKDDPEVGGDYYGLPWPCWGTPEMRHPGTHVLYNTNIPVAEGGGAFRPRFGLEREGVSLLAEDSWPVGSDIEDGYPEFTMALLQKLGWDSELTAEERAVIEKIGNNNPEAIAKVSWTLDLSGGIQRVAIKHGCVPFGNGKARVVAWNLPDPVPVHREPIYTPRPDLVADYPTREDGRQLRMPNIGHTVQARAVEQKLFEQFPTVLTSGRLVEFEGGGEETRSNPWLAELQQDMFCEVNTQDAAAKGIKDGSWIWVYGPEDNAKVRVKALVTDRVAPGVAFMPFHFAGWFMGEDQRGKYPQGTDPIVLGESVNAVTTYGYDPVTGMHEGKATLCRIEAAA
;
A
#
# COMPACT_ATOMS: atom_id res chain seq x y z
N MET A 1 4.08 -4.99 29.10
CA MET A 1 4.24 -3.56 28.72
C MET A 1 5.10 -2.88 29.78
N LEU A 2 6.31 -2.47 29.43
CA LEU A 2 7.17 -1.65 30.28
C LEU A 2 6.86 -0.18 30.00
N ILE A 3 5.77 0.35 30.57
CA ILE A 3 5.61 1.80 30.68
C ILE A 3 6.59 2.24 31.77
N LYS A 4 7.48 3.21 31.50
CA LYS A 4 8.30 3.82 32.54
C LYS A 4 7.37 4.39 33.61
N ARG A 5 7.27 3.73 34.77
CA ARG A 5 6.54 4.27 35.93
C ARG A 5 7.19 5.59 36.30
N LYS A 6 6.46 6.70 36.19
CA LYS A 6 6.88 7.98 36.78
C LYS A 6 6.97 7.76 38.29
N ASN A 7 8.16 7.97 38.86
CA ASN A 7 8.31 8.06 40.30
C ASN A 7 7.50 9.26 40.80
N ILE A 8 6.41 8.98 41.49
CA ILE A 8 5.67 9.96 42.28
C ILE A 8 6.56 10.31 43.47
N HIS A 9 6.89 11.60 43.61
CA HIS A 9 7.73 12.12 44.68
C HIS A 9 7.20 11.72 46.06
N ALA A 10 7.96 10.87 46.76
CA ALA A 10 7.93 10.81 48.20
C ALA A 10 8.79 11.97 48.73
N SER A 11 8.13 12.93 49.40
CA SER A 11 8.78 13.97 50.17
C SER A 11 9.55 13.35 51.34
N GLY A 12 10.87 13.39 51.29
CA GLY A 12 11.77 12.98 52.36
C GLY A 12 12.92 13.98 52.47
N THR A 13 12.93 14.70 53.58
CA THR A 13 13.93 15.68 54.00
C THR A 13 15.32 15.08 54.24
N GLY A 14 16.37 15.82 53.85
CA GLY A 14 17.77 15.63 54.25
C GLY A 14 18.68 15.39 53.05
N GLY A 15 19.76 16.13 52.81
CA GLY A 15 20.38 17.23 53.53
C GLY A 15 21.36 17.92 52.58
N ALA A 16 21.64 19.18 52.85
CA ALA A 16 22.65 19.97 52.16
C ALA A 16 24.05 19.38 52.42
N LEU A 17 24.87 19.22 51.37
CA LEU A 17 26.32 19.49 51.38
C LEU A 17 26.95 19.21 50.00
N ALA A 18 27.82 20.14 49.61
CA ALA A 18 28.83 20.05 48.53
C ALA A 18 28.41 20.40 47.09
N GLN A 19 28.10 21.68 46.88
CA GLN A 19 28.68 22.39 45.74
C GLN A 19 30.12 22.81 46.10
N SER A 20 31.11 22.39 45.31
CA SER A 20 32.31 23.18 44.97
C SER A 20 33.23 22.39 44.02
N PHE A 21 33.89 23.14 43.14
CA PHE A 21 34.90 22.73 42.14
C PHE A 21 34.42 22.46 40.70
N LEU A 22 33.99 23.53 40.05
CA LEU A 22 34.30 23.77 38.63
C LEU A 22 35.43 24.81 38.54
N GLY A 23 36.49 24.49 37.83
CA GLY A 23 37.57 25.44 37.53
C GLY A 23 38.66 24.89 36.61
N MET A 24 38.67 25.41 35.37
CA MET A 24 39.79 25.52 34.42
C MET A 24 40.15 24.33 33.51
N GLY A 25 39.47 24.29 32.35
CA GLY A 25 40.06 24.62 31.05
C GLY A 25 41.12 23.69 30.43
N GLN A 26 40.75 23.01 29.34
CA GLN A 26 41.67 22.75 28.23
C GLN A 26 40.97 22.89 26.87
N ARG A 27 41.65 23.62 25.98
CA ARG A 27 41.25 23.97 24.61
C ARG A 27 41.14 22.72 23.73
N LYS A 28 40.05 22.60 22.97
CA LYS A 28 39.92 21.64 21.87
C LYS A 28 40.91 22.00 20.76
N LEU A 29 41.77 21.07 20.38
CA LEU A 29 42.57 21.13 19.15
C LEU A 29 41.69 20.70 17.97
N ASP A 30 41.65 21.53 16.92
CA ASP A 30 40.90 21.27 15.69
C ASP A 30 41.63 20.23 14.79
N ARG A 31 40.83 19.34 14.20
CA ARG A 31 41.24 18.19 13.36
C ARG A 31 42.08 18.63 12.15
N ARG A 32 41.89 19.86 11.66
CA ARG A 32 42.69 20.43 10.55
C ARG A 32 44.12 20.80 10.95
N SER A 33 44.39 21.16 12.21
CA SER A 33 45.76 21.48 12.67
C SER A 33 46.63 20.25 12.87
N PHE A 34 46.03 19.10 13.21
CA PHE A 34 46.75 17.83 13.40
C PHE A 34 47.22 17.22 12.06
N LEU A 35 46.34 17.20 11.05
CA LEU A 35 46.66 16.67 9.73
C LEU A 35 47.75 17.49 9.02
N ARG A 36 47.83 18.80 9.27
CA ARG A 36 48.85 19.68 8.67
C ARG A 36 50.26 19.46 9.22
N ARG A 37 50.40 18.88 10.41
CA ARG A 37 51.70 18.57 11.05
C ARG A 37 52.17 17.14 10.82
N SER A 38 51.32 16.26 10.30
CA SER A 38 51.62 14.83 10.11
C SER A 38 52.21 14.51 8.74
N GLY A 39 52.33 15.51 7.85
CA GLY A 39 52.74 15.35 6.46
C GLY A 39 54.21 15.63 6.19
N VAL A 40 55.15 15.05 6.95
CA VAL A 40 56.56 14.88 6.53
C VAL A 40 57.16 13.69 7.28
N ALA A 41 57.31 12.53 6.62
CA ALA A 41 58.46 11.61 6.75
C ALA A 41 58.16 10.29 6.00
N VAL A 42 58.89 10.10 4.91
CA VAL A 42 58.99 8.87 4.13
C VAL A 42 59.93 7.89 4.85
N GLY A 43 59.51 6.62 4.97
CA GLY A 43 60.41 5.48 5.19
C GLY A 43 60.50 4.94 6.63
N GLY A 44 60.25 3.64 6.80
CA GLY A 44 60.60 2.92 8.03
C GLY A 44 59.68 1.75 8.39
N LEU A 45 59.76 0.65 7.66
CA LEU A 45 58.96 -0.57 7.81
C LEU A 45 59.40 -1.48 9.00
N ALA A 46 59.95 -0.93 10.09
CA ALA A 46 60.66 -1.76 11.09
C ALA A 46 60.51 -1.35 12.58
N ALA A 47 59.47 -0.60 12.97
CA ALA A 47 59.31 -0.17 14.36
C ALA A 47 57.87 -0.30 14.93
N VAL A 48 57.13 -1.35 14.57
CA VAL A 48 55.74 -1.56 15.05
C VAL A 48 55.61 -2.67 16.12
N SER A 49 56.67 -3.43 16.40
CA SER A 49 56.60 -4.55 17.36
C SER A 49 56.86 -4.19 18.83
N SER A 50 57.17 -2.93 19.16
CA SER A 50 57.46 -2.51 20.56
C SER A 50 56.50 -1.45 21.13
N LEU A 51 55.41 -1.11 20.43
CA LEU A 51 54.35 -0.21 20.94
C LEU A 51 53.08 -0.94 21.41
N SER A 52 53.17 -2.27 21.59
CA SER A 52 52.13 -3.10 22.20
C SER A 52 52.09 -2.87 23.72
N GLY A 53 51.29 -1.89 24.15
CA GLY A 53 50.96 -1.78 25.58
C GLY A 53 50.18 -0.56 26.05
N GLY A 54 50.04 0.51 25.27
CA GLY A 54 49.44 1.75 25.80
C GLY A 54 48.80 2.73 24.80
N LEU A 55 48.60 2.37 23.53
CA LEU A 55 48.02 3.25 22.51
C LEU A 55 46.56 2.93 22.14
N PHE A 56 45.95 1.93 22.80
CA PHE A 56 44.51 1.71 22.74
C PHE A 56 43.98 1.73 24.17
N GLU A 57 43.35 2.83 24.54
CA GLU A 57 42.45 2.82 25.68
C GLU A 57 41.34 1.83 25.33
N ARG A 58 41.14 0.80 26.16
CA ARG A 58 39.90 0.02 26.10
C ARG A 58 38.78 1.05 26.24
N ALA A 59 37.96 1.22 25.22
CA ALA A 59 36.73 1.99 25.37
C ALA A 59 35.92 1.27 26.45
N GLU A 60 35.89 1.83 27.65
CA GLU A 60 34.88 1.45 28.63
C GLU A 60 33.52 1.67 27.96
N ALA A 61 32.61 0.71 28.16
CA ALA A 61 31.24 0.85 27.71
C ALA A 61 30.76 2.25 28.11
N ALA A 62 30.16 2.98 27.16
CA ALA A 62 29.61 4.30 27.42
C ALA A 62 28.88 4.27 28.77
N THR A 63 29.23 5.19 29.66
CA THR A 63 28.56 5.42 30.95
C THR A 63 27.05 5.22 30.77
N PRO A 64 26.36 4.58 31.73
CA PRO A 64 24.91 4.40 31.65
C PRO A 64 24.26 5.70 31.22
N HIS A 65 23.41 5.65 30.18
CA HIS A 65 22.70 6.83 29.67
C HIS A 65 22.24 7.69 30.86
N ASP A 66 22.70 8.94 30.92
CA ASP A 66 22.24 9.85 31.95
C ASP A 66 20.75 10.15 31.68
N HIS A 67 19.89 9.37 32.33
CA HIS A 67 18.44 9.54 32.26
C HIS A 67 18.00 10.90 32.82
N ALA A 68 18.89 11.66 33.49
CA ALA A 68 18.62 13.03 33.93
C ALA A 68 18.89 14.07 32.83
N ALA A 69 19.64 13.75 31.77
CA ALA A 69 19.85 14.68 30.65
C ALA A 69 18.53 14.89 29.88
N PRO A 70 18.14 16.11 29.52
CA PRO A 70 16.90 16.36 28.79
C PRO A 70 16.96 15.72 27.39
N ALA A 71 15.89 14.99 27.03
CA ALA A 71 15.70 14.45 25.70
C ALA A 71 14.71 15.31 24.90
N GLU A 72 15.03 15.60 23.65
CA GLU A 72 14.09 16.19 22.70
C GLU A 72 13.03 15.14 22.31
N ARG A 73 11.77 15.55 22.21
CA ARG A 73 10.67 14.67 21.79
C ARG A 73 10.26 15.01 20.38
N ARG A 74 10.33 14.03 19.48
CA ARG A 74 9.90 14.15 18.08
C ARG A 74 8.78 13.17 17.79
N LYS A 75 7.78 13.60 17.01
CA LYS A 75 6.65 12.76 16.60
C LYS A 75 6.82 12.28 15.16
N ASN A 76 6.62 11.00 14.96
CA ASN A 76 6.53 10.38 13.64
C ASN A 76 5.48 9.26 13.66
N MET A 77 5.28 8.54 12.55
CA MET A 77 4.36 7.41 12.45
C MET A 77 5.14 6.09 12.45
N CYS A 78 4.54 5.06 13.04
CA CYS A 78 4.97 3.69 12.87
C CYS A 78 5.02 3.32 11.39
N THR A 79 6.11 2.69 10.94
CA THR A 79 6.40 2.43 9.53
C THR A 79 5.94 1.07 9.00
N HIS A 80 5.17 0.31 9.79
CA HIS A 80 4.77 -1.06 9.46
C HIS A 80 3.41 -1.14 8.74
N CYS A 81 2.29 -1.20 9.48
CA CYS A 81 0.95 -1.33 8.88
C CYS A 81 0.23 0.02 8.67
N SER A 82 -0.83 0.03 7.88
CA SER A 82 -1.64 1.21 7.52
C SER A 82 -2.48 1.85 8.63
N VAL A 83 -2.39 1.39 9.88
CA VAL A 83 -3.18 1.96 10.99
C VAL A 83 -2.78 3.41 11.26
N GLY A 84 -1.51 3.78 11.08
CA GLY A 84 -1.02 5.14 11.27
C GLY A 84 -0.80 5.52 12.74
N CYS A 85 -0.27 4.59 13.54
CA CYS A 85 0.04 4.82 14.96
C CYS A 85 1.14 5.87 15.11
N SER A 86 0.96 6.85 16.00
CA SER A 86 2.01 7.82 16.29
C SER A 86 3.04 7.25 17.28
N VAL A 87 4.30 7.57 17.01
CA VAL A 87 5.49 7.22 17.81
C VAL A 87 6.08 8.52 18.34
N ILE A 88 6.34 8.59 19.64
CA ILE A 88 7.09 9.69 20.27
C ILE A 88 8.51 9.17 20.47
N ALA A 89 9.45 9.71 19.71
CA ALA A 89 10.87 9.40 19.85
C ALA A 89 11.53 10.36 20.86
N GLU A 90 12.34 9.81 21.76
CA GLU A 90 13.21 10.54 22.68
C GLU A 90 14.63 10.59 22.09
N VAL A 91 15.12 11.79 21.80
CA VAL A 91 16.40 12.04 21.13
C VAL A 91 17.32 12.81 22.06
N GLN A 92 18.53 12.29 22.29
CA GLN A 92 19.58 12.94 23.07
C GLN A 92 20.85 13.00 22.23
N ASN A 93 21.44 14.20 22.10
CA ASN A 93 22.67 14.40 21.31
C ASN A 93 22.59 13.83 19.87
N GLY A 94 21.42 13.93 19.23
CA GLY A 94 21.19 13.40 17.89
C GLY A 94 20.99 11.88 17.80
N VAL A 95 20.95 11.17 18.94
CA VAL A 95 20.73 9.73 19.01
C VAL A 95 19.32 9.43 19.51
N TRP A 96 18.62 8.51 18.85
CA TRP A 96 17.34 8.00 19.31
C TRP A 96 17.56 7.04 20.49
N VAL A 97 17.28 7.49 21.72
CA VAL A 97 17.57 6.76 22.96
C VAL A 97 16.37 6.05 23.57
N GLY A 98 15.15 6.47 23.24
CA GLY A 98 13.93 5.86 23.75
C GLY A 98 12.71 6.17 22.88
N GLN A 99 11.63 5.40 23.03
CA GLN A 99 10.37 5.69 22.37
C GLN A 99 9.19 5.41 23.30
N GLU A 100 8.10 6.14 23.11
CA GLU A 100 6.83 5.93 23.80
C GLU A 100 5.67 5.96 22.77
N PRO A 101 4.59 5.21 22.99
CA PRO A 101 3.38 5.37 22.21
C PRO A 101 2.67 6.70 22.56
N ALA A 102 2.06 7.34 21.56
CA ALA A 102 1.32 8.58 21.79
C ALA A 102 -0.06 8.32 22.42
N PHE A 103 -0.25 8.68 23.69
CA PHE A 103 -1.56 8.64 24.37
C PHE A 103 -2.57 9.62 23.77
N GLU A 104 -2.08 10.78 23.32
CA GLU A 104 -2.89 11.84 22.73
C GLU A 104 -3.37 11.53 21.31
N SER A 105 -2.76 10.55 20.64
CA SER A 105 -3.18 10.20 19.28
C SER A 105 -4.56 9.54 19.32
N PRO A 106 -5.55 10.05 18.55
CA PRO A 106 -6.88 9.45 18.50
C PRO A 106 -6.83 8.06 17.85
N ILE A 107 -5.75 7.72 17.13
CA ILE A 107 -5.56 6.44 16.46
C ILE A 107 -5.09 5.36 17.43
N ASN A 108 -3.92 5.54 18.06
CA ASN A 108 -3.30 4.47 18.84
C ASN A 108 -3.46 4.59 20.36
N ARG A 109 -3.85 5.76 20.89
CA ARG A 109 -4.24 5.96 22.30
C ARG A 109 -3.28 5.33 23.31
N GLY A 110 -1.98 5.50 23.09
CA GLY A 110 -0.95 4.96 23.99
C GLY A 110 -0.65 3.47 23.79
N SER A 111 -1.13 2.86 22.70
CA SER A 111 -0.83 1.48 22.33
C SER A 111 0.16 1.40 21.17
N HIS A 112 0.97 0.35 21.16
CA HIS A 112 1.70 -0.17 19.99
C HIS A 112 1.51 -1.69 19.95
N CYS A 113 1.54 -2.28 18.75
CA CYS A 113 1.77 -3.71 18.60
C CYS A 113 3.28 -4.03 18.74
N ALA A 114 3.64 -5.32 18.73
CA ALA A 114 5.04 -5.74 18.83
C ALA A 114 5.95 -5.01 17.82
N LYS A 115 5.49 -4.91 16.55
CA LYS A 115 6.22 -4.20 15.50
C LYS A 115 6.46 -2.72 15.85
N GLY A 116 5.40 -1.98 16.15
CA GLY A 116 5.50 -0.55 16.51
C GLY A 116 6.36 -0.29 17.76
N ALA A 117 6.30 -1.19 18.75
CA ALA A 117 7.13 -1.10 19.94
C ALA A 117 8.63 -1.30 19.65
N SER A 118 8.96 -1.93 18.53
CA SER A 118 10.32 -2.24 18.09
C SER A 118 10.88 -1.28 17.02
N SER A 119 10.14 -0.24 16.63
CA SER A 119 10.48 0.61 15.49
C SER A 119 11.86 1.29 15.58
N ARG A 120 12.31 1.65 16.78
CA ARG A 120 13.66 2.19 17.02
C ARG A 120 14.78 1.30 16.44
N GLU A 121 14.64 -0.02 16.60
CA GLU A 121 15.63 -1.01 16.17
C GLU A 121 15.74 -1.09 14.64
N VAL A 122 14.67 -0.73 13.91
CA VAL A 122 14.71 -0.66 12.44
C VAL A 122 15.71 0.40 11.98
N VAL A 123 15.94 1.45 12.77
CA VAL A 123 16.91 2.51 12.47
C VAL A 123 18.33 2.05 12.76
N HIS A 124 18.63 1.67 14.00
CA HIS A 124 20.01 1.46 14.45
C HIS A 124 20.46 -0.01 14.53
N GLY A 125 19.63 -0.96 14.07
CA GLY A 125 19.92 -2.39 14.20
C GLY A 125 21.17 -2.83 13.45
N ASP A 126 21.85 -3.84 13.98
CA ASP A 126 23.16 -4.30 13.47
C ASP A 126 23.11 -4.84 12.04
N ARG A 127 21.93 -5.29 11.61
CA ARG A 127 21.66 -5.87 10.28
C ARG A 127 21.38 -4.83 9.19
N ARG A 128 21.45 -3.54 9.52
CA ARG A 128 21.31 -2.43 8.57
C ARG A 128 22.34 -2.48 7.46
N LEU A 129 21.91 -2.12 6.25
CA LEU A 129 22.83 -1.81 5.16
C LEU A 129 23.54 -0.48 5.46
N LYS A 130 24.87 -0.47 5.36
CA LYS A 130 25.71 0.65 5.85
C LYS A 130 26.30 1.51 4.72
N TYR A 131 26.59 0.90 3.58
CA TYR A 131 27.35 1.52 2.48
C TYR A 131 26.81 1.05 1.12
N PRO A 132 26.96 1.84 0.05
CA PRO A 132 26.74 1.35 -1.31
C PRO A 132 27.64 0.15 -1.62
N MET A 133 27.07 -0.86 -2.27
CA MET A 133 27.76 -2.09 -2.63
C MET A 133 27.40 -2.51 -4.06
N LYS A 134 28.29 -3.28 -4.69
CA LYS A 134 28.01 -3.99 -5.93
C LYS A 134 28.52 -5.43 -5.90
N LYS A 135 27.94 -6.27 -6.74
CA LYS A 135 28.47 -7.61 -7.04
C LYS A 135 29.65 -7.51 -8.01
N VAL A 136 30.75 -8.16 -7.66
CA VAL A 136 31.92 -8.38 -8.53
C VAL A 136 32.30 -9.85 -8.45
N GLY A 137 32.21 -10.59 -9.55
CA GLY A 137 32.53 -12.01 -9.57
C GLY A 137 31.72 -12.87 -8.58
N GLY A 138 30.55 -12.40 -8.15
CA GLY A 138 29.72 -13.08 -7.15
C GLY A 138 29.87 -12.59 -5.71
N ASP A 139 30.82 -11.70 -5.41
CA ASP A 139 31.02 -11.17 -4.06
C ASP A 139 30.52 -9.72 -3.91
N TRP A 140 30.04 -9.36 -2.72
CA TRP A 140 29.62 -8.00 -2.42
C TRP A 140 30.83 -7.13 -2.05
N VAL A 141 31.06 -6.09 -2.85
CA VAL A 141 32.17 -5.13 -2.65
C VAL A 141 31.60 -3.75 -2.40
N ARG A 142 32.11 -3.07 -1.36
CA ARG A 142 31.75 -1.68 -1.06
C ARG A 142 32.27 -0.75 -2.15
N ILE A 143 31.43 0.20 -2.55
CA ILE A 143 31.75 1.26 -3.50
C ILE A 143 31.31 2.62 -2.94
N THR A 144 31.66 3.71 -3.64
CA THR A 144 31.16 5.05 -3.29
C THR A 144 29.78 5.29 -3.93
N TRP A 145 29.04 6.26 -3.40
CA TRP A 145 27.78 6.69 -4.01
C TRP A 145 27.94 7.21 -5.44
N ASP A 146 28.98 8.02 -5.72
CA ASP A 146 29.19 8.55 -7.07
C ASP A 146 29.50 7.42 -8.06
N GLN A 147 30.37 6.47 -7.67
CA GLN A 147 30.63 5.30 -8.50
C GLN A 147 29.34 4.51 -8.78
N ALA A 148 28.53 4.27 -7.75
CA ALA A 148 27.27 3.54 -7.91
C ALA A 148 26.34 4.23 -8.90
N LEU A 149 26.09 5.54 -8.73
CA LEU A 149 25.15 6.28 -9.56
C LEU A 149 25.65 6.50 -10.99
N ASP A 150 26.97 6.67 -11.17
CA ASP A 150 27.56 6.81 -12.50
C ASP A 150 27.49 5.49 -13.27
N GLU A 151 27.84 4.37 -12.64
CA GLU A 151 27.75 3.03 -13.27
C GLU A 151 26.28 2.65 -13.57
N ILE A 152 25.35 2.91 -12.64
CA ILE A 152 23.92 2.66 -12.82
C ILE A 152 23.35 3.54 -13.95
N GLY A 153 23.61 4.86 -13.90
CA GLY A 153 23.12 5.80 -14.89
C GLY A 153 23.60 5.48 -16.30
N ALA A 154 24.90 5.17 -16.45
CA ALA A 154 25.47 4.74 -17.73
C ALA A 154 24.79 3.48 -18.26
N LYS A 155 24.58 2.47 -17.40
CA LYS A 155 23.93 1.22 -17.82
C LYS A 155 22.46 1.41 -18.19
N MET A 156 21.74 2.28 -17.48
CA MET A 156 20.36 2.63 -17.83
C MET A 156 20.28 3.31 -19.20
N LEU A 157 21.18 4.25 -19.49
CA LEU A 157 21.24 4.92 -20.80
C LEU A 157 21.60 3.95 -21.92
N GLU A 158 22.54 3.03 -21.70
CA GLU A 158 22.88 1.96 -22.64
C GLU A 158 21.67 1.08 -22.97
N ILE A 159 20.91 0.67 -21.95
CA ILE A 159 19.70 -0.15 -22.12
C ILE A 159 18.63 0.63 -22.88
N ARG A 160 18.43 1.91 -22.57
CA ARG A 160 17.48 2.76 -23.29
C ARG A 160 17.81 2.85 -24.77
N GLU A 161 19.08 3.06 -25.11
CA GLU A 161 19.53 3.15 -26.51
C GLU A 161 19.25 1.86 -27.28
N LYS A 162 19.48 0.70 -26.64
CA LYS A 162 19.35 -0.62 -27.30
C LYS A 162 17.92 -1.17 -27.32
N SER A 163 17.18 -0.98 -26.23
CA SER A 163 15.94 -1.72 -25.92
C SER A 163 14.74 -0.81 -25.62
N GLY A 164 14.92 0.51 -25.60
CA GLY A 164 13.86 1.48 -25.25
C GLY A 164 13.72 1.72 -23.74
N ALA A 165 13.04 2.80 -23.38
CA ALA A 165 12.77 3.27 -22.03
C ALA A 165 11.91 2.28 -21.22
N ASP A 166 10.93 1.64 -21.85
CA ASP A 166 10.06 0.63 -21.21
C ASP A 166 10.81 -0.65 -20.81
N SER A 167 12.03 -0.87 -21.29
CA SER A 167 12.88 -1.99 -20.87
C SER A 167 13.50 -1.80 -19.48
N VAL A 168 13.31 -0.64 -18.86
CA VAL A 168 13.68 -0.37 -17.46
C VAL A 168 12.42 -0.37 -16.60
N TYR A 169 12.32 -1.35 -15.70
CA TYR A 169 11.23 -1.47 -14.74
C TYR A 169 11.55 -0.73 -13.44
N MET A 170 10.60 0.03 -12.91
CA MET A 170 10.73 0.79 -11.68
C MET A 170 9.78 0.28 -10.61
N LEU A 171 10.31 -0.37 -9.57
CA LEU A 171 9.50 -0.91 -8.46
C LEU A 171 9.66 -0.01 -7.24
N GLY A 172 8.65 0.80 -6.96
CA GLY A 172 8.61 1.71 -5.81
C GLY A 172 8.10 1.07 -4.52
N SER A 173 7.97 1.90 -3.48
CA SER A 173 7.61 1.42 -2.14
C SER A 173 6.32 2.03 -1.58
N ALA A 174 5.51 1.18 -0.96
CA ALA A 174 4.42 1.53 -0.04
C ALA A 174 4.91 1.95 1.35
N LYS A 175 6.24 1.99 1.57
CA LYS A 175 6.89 2.59 2.73
C LYS A 175 7.49 3.95 2.43
N PHE A 176 7.52 4.40 1.18
CA PHE A 176 7.88 5.78 0.91
C PHE A 176 7.01 6.76 1.69
N THR A 177 7.53 7.95 1.94
CA THR A 177 6.68 9.12 2.19
C THR A 177 5.86 9.43 0.95
N ASN A 178 4.77 10.19 1.07
CA ASN A 178 4.00 10.61 -0.11
C ASN A 178 4.88 11.41 -1.08
N GLU A 179 5.81 12.19 -0.55
CA GLU A 179 6.76 12.98 -1.33
C GLU A 179 7.71 12.07 -2.13
N ALA A 180 8.23 10.99 -1.54
CA ALA A 180 9.07 10.03 -2.25
C ALA A 180 8.25 9.23 -3.28
N SER A 181 7.01 8.83 -2.94
CA SER A 181 6.13 8.17 -3.91
C SER A 181 5.84 9.06 -5.12
N TYR A 182 5.57 10.34 -4.88
CA TYR A 182 5.33 11.31 -5.94
C TYR A 182 6.58 11.54 -6.80
N LEU A 183 7.75 11.75 -6.18
CA LEU A 183 9.01 11.93 -6.91
C LEU A 183 9.35 10.70 -7.75
N PHE A 184 9.15 9.49 -7.23
CA PHE A 184 9.44 8.26 -7.98
C PHE A 184 8.47 8.07 -9.16
N ARG A 185 7.19 8.45 -9.02
CA ARG A 185 6.25 8.45 -10.15
C ARG A 185 6.60 9.50 -11.20
N LYS A 186 6.98 10.71 -10.77
CA LYS A 186 7.45 11.80 -11.63
C LYS A 186 8.76 11.40 -12.34
N PHE A 187 9.67 10.73 -11.65
CA PHE A 187 10.90 10.17 -12.22
C PHE A 187 10.60 9.19 -13.37
N ALA A 188 9.65 8.26 -13.19
CA ALA A 188 9.23 7.34 -14.25
C ALA A 188 8.63 8.07 -15.47
N ALA A 189 7.87 9.15 -15.24
CA ALA A 189 7.34 9.99 -16.33
C ALA A 189 8.44 10.72 -17.11
N PHE A 190 9.43 11.29 -16.42
CA PHE A 190 10.57 11.98 -17.04
C PHE A 190 11.55 11.00 -17.69
N TRP A 191 11.62 9.76 -17.20
CA TRP A 191 12.28 8.66 -17.91
C TRP A 191 11.54 8.30 -19.19
N GLY A 192 10.19 8.27 -19.16
CA GLY A 192 9.34 7.94 -20.30
C GLY A 192 8.82 6.51 -20.26
N THR A 193 8.42 6.02 -19.08
CA THR A 193 7.82 4.69 -18.93
C THR A 193 6.61 4.70 -18.00
N ASN A 194 5.68 3.78 -18.26
CA ASN A 194 4.61 3.39 -17.33
C ASN A 194 4.87 2.03 -16.67
N ASN A 195 6.04 1.41 -16.88
CA ASN A 195 6.50 0.23 -16.14
C ASN A 195 6.98 0.62 -14.73
N VAL A 196 6.05 1.19 -13.96
CA VAL A 196 6.22 1.60 -12.58
C VAL A 196 5.08 1.03 -11.73
N ASP A 197 5.40 0.40 -10.61
CA ASP A 197 4.40 -0.23 -9.74
C ASP A 197 4.86 -0.23 -8.28
N HIS A 198 3.98 -0.65 -7.37
CA HIS A 198 4.29 -0.84 -5.96
C HIS A 198 3.42 -1.94 -5.33
N GLN A 199 3.55 -2.14 -4.01
CA GLN A 199 2.91 -3.21 -3.25
C GLN A 199 1.37 -3.23 -3.33
N ALA A 200 0.68 -2.17 -3.80
CA ALA A 200 -0.76 -2.28 -4.02
C ALA A 200 -1.09 -3.40 -5.01
N ARG A 201 -0.24 -3.67 -6.01
CA ARG A 201 -0.42 -4.76 -6.97
C ARG A 201 -0.60 -6.13 -6.33
N ILE A 202 0.11 -6.37 -5.23
CA ILE A 202 0.07 -7.60 -4.44
C ILE A 202 -0.79 -7.45 -3.18
N CYS A 203 -1.62 -6.40 -3.09
CA CYS A 203 -2.38 -6.09 -1.88
C CYS A 203 -3.80 -5.63 -2.19
N HIS A 204 -3.98 -4.42 -2.75
CA HIS A 204 -5.29 -3.77 -2.90
C HIS A 204 -5.57 -3.23 -4.32
N SER A 205 -4.80 -3.57 -5.36
CA SER A 205 -5.11 -3.15 -6.74
C SER A 205 -6.53 -3.57 -7.15
N THR A 206 -6.95 -4.78 -6.83
CA THR A 206 -8.33 -5.28 -7.07
C THR A 206 -9.38 -4.56 -6.24
N THR A 207 -9.02 -4.09 -5.03
CA THR A 207 -9.87 -3.17 -4.27
C THR A 207 -10.06 -1.86 -5.02
N VAL A 208 -8.96 -1.23 -5.43
CA VAL A 208 -9.02 0.06 -6.13
C VAL A 208 -9.88 -0.06 -7.37
N ALA A 209 -9.66 -1.10 -8.19
CA ALA A 209 -10.46 -1.38 -9.36
C ALA A 209 -11.94 -1.65 -9.01
N GLY A 210 -12.24 -2.58 -8.10
CA GLY A 210 -13.62 -3.00 -7.80
C GLY A 210 -14.46 -1.89 -7.16
N VAL A 211 -13.92 -1.23 -6.14
CA VAL A 211 -14.61 -0.15 -5.41
C VAL A 211 -14.78 1.09 -6.29
N ALA A 212 -13.74 1.52 -7.01
CA ALA A 212 -13.84 2.68 -7.89
C ALA A 212 -14.83 2.45 -9.05
N ASN A 213 -14.92 1.20 -9.55
CA ASN A 213 -15.92 0.81 -10.53
C ASN A 213 -17.33 0.60 -9.95
N THR A 214 -17.50 0.73 -8.64
CA THR A 214 -18.82 0.73 -8.00
C THR A 214 -19.32 2.16 -7.76
N TRP A 215 -18.51 3.02 -7.12
CA TRP A 215 -18.96 4.35 -6.68
C TRP A 215 -17.93 5.49 -6.81
N GLY A 216 -16.82 5.28 -7.52
CA GLY A 216 -15.93 6.35 -7.98
C GLY A 216 -14.50 6.31 -7.45
N TYR A 217 -14.29 6.18 -6.13
CA TYR A 217 -12.95 6.11 -5.52
C TYR A 217 -12.69 4.75 -4.89
N GLY A 218 -11.46 4.26 -5.07
CA GLY A 218 -11.01 2.94 -4.63
C GLY A 218 -10.61 2.84 -3.16
N ALA A 219 -11.03 3.77 -2.29
CA ALA A 219 -10.51 3.94 -0.93
C ALA A 219 -11.44 3.41 0.17
N GLN A 220 -10.92 3.29 1.39
CA GLN A 220 -11.74 3.01 2.57
C GLN A 220 -12.75 4.15 2.78
N THR A 221 -14.00 3.79 3.06
CA THR A 221 -15.09 4.78 3.15
C THR A 221 -15.15 5.50 4.51
N ASN A 222 -14.84 4.80 5.61
CA ASN A 222 -14.93 5.32 6.97
C ASN A 222 -13.56 5.27 7.69
N SER A 223 -13.52 5.53 9.00
CA SER A 223 -12.29 5.47 9.81
C SER A 223 -12.29 4.29 10.79
N TYR A 224 -11.12 3.92 11.31
CA TYR A 224 -11.03 2.91 12.37
C TYR A 224 -11.86 3.29 13.61
N ASN A 225 -11.85 4.58 13.93
CA ASN A 225 -12.54 5.16 15.07
C ASN A 225 -14.06 5.10 14.90
N ASP A 226 -14.56 5.35 13.69
CA ASP A 226 -15.98 5.34 13.37
C ASP A 226 -16.61 3.94 13.50
N ILE A 227 -15.82 2.87 13.32
CA ILE A 227 -16.27 1.48 13.53
C ILE A 227 -16.82 1.25 14.95
N ARG A 228 -16.44 2.09 15.92
CA ARG A 228 -16.98 2.06 17.29
C ARG A 228 -18.51 2.26 17.36
N ASN A 229 -19.11 2.81 16.31
CA ASN A 229 -20.54 3.05 16.20
C ASN A 229 -21.31 1.86 15.58
N ALA A 230 -20.60 0.86 15.05
CA ALA A 230 -21.24 -0.30 14.40
C ALA A 230 -21.90 -1.23 15.42
N LYS A 231 -23.08 -1.75 15.07
CA LYS A 231 -23.79 -2.82 15.81
C LYS A 231 -23.64 -4.19 15.15
N THR A 232 -23.25 -4.24 13.88
CA THR A 232 -22.86 -5.49 13.21
C THR A 232 -21.59 -5.27 12.41
N ILE A 233 -20.62 -6.16 12.60
CA ILE A 233 -19.32 -6.11 11.95
C ILE A 233 -19.08 -7.46 11.30
N ILE A 234 -18.83 -7.46 9.99
CA ILE A 234 -18.35 -8.64 9.27
C ILE A 234 -16.87 -8.44 8.94
N PHE A 235 -16.02 -9.37 9.35
CA PHE A 235 -14.71 -9.58 8.76
C PHE A 235 -14.80 -10.71 7.74
N MET A 236 -14.48 -10.42 6.48
CA MET A 236 -14.32 -11.45 5.45
C MET A 236 -13.10 -11.10 4.60
N GLY A 237 -12.16 -12.03 4.53
CA GLY A 237 -10.86 -11.78 3.91
C GLY A 237 -9.97 -10.79 4.68
N SER A 238 -10.18 -10.66 6.01
CA SER A 238 -9.37 -9.83 6.91
C SER A 238 -9.10 -10.53 8.24
N ASN A 239 -7.86 -10.42 8.72
CA ASN A 239 -7.42 -10.90 10.03
C ASN A 239 -6.77 -9.75 10.81
N ALA A 240 -7.60 -8.80 11.23
CA ALA A 240 -7.17 -7.54 11.84
C ALA A 240 -6.38 -7.71 13.15
N ALA A 241 -6.62 -8.75 13.95
CA ALA A 241 -5.85 -8.99 15.17
C ALA A 241 -4.36 -9.28 14.91
N GLU A 242 -4.00 -9.74 13.71
CA GLU A 242 -2.61 -9.99 13.31
C GLU A 242 -2.09 -8.89 12.37
N ALA A 243 -2.90 -8.49 11.40
CA ALA A 243 -2.50 -7.52 10.37
C ALA A 243 -2.64 -6.06 10.80
N HIS A 244 -3.59 -5.74 11.69
CA HIS A 244 -3.91 -4.38 12.15
C HIS A 244 -4.19 -4.33 13.67
N PRO A 245 -3.31 -4.83 14.55
CA PRO A 245 -3.68 -5.14 15.93
C PRO A 245 -4.16 -3.91 16.72
N VAL A 246 -3.59 -2.74 16.44
CA VAL A 246 -3.97 -1.50 17.10
C VAL A 246 -5.36 -1.02 16.68
N ALA A 247 -5.84 -1.36 15.47
CA ALA A 247 -7.21 -1.08 15.05
C ALA A 247 -8.23 -1.91 15.84
N MET A 248 -7.86 -3.11 16.31
CA MET A 248 -8.74 -3.95 17.13
C MET A 248 -9.18 -3.25 18.42
N GLN A 249 -8.42 -2.29 18.95
CA GLN A 249 -8.87 -1.54 20.13
C GLN A 249 -10.19 -0.79 19.88
N HIS A 250 -10.38 -0.28 18.66
CA HIS A 250 -11.59 0.45 18.27
C HIS A 250 -12.74 -0.52 18.04
N ILE A 251 -12.47 -1.63 17.36
CA ILE A 251 -13.45 -2.69 17.13
C ILE A 251 -13.92 -3.33 18.44
N LEU A 252 -13.01 -3.72 19.33
CA LEU A 252 -13.34 -4.36 20.61
C LEU A 252 -14.03 -3.39 21.56
N SER A 253 -13.59 -2.12 21.62
CA SER A 253 -14.32 -1.10 22.38
C SER A 253 -15.75 -0.96 21.86
N GLY A 254 -15.91 -0.84 20.53
CA GLY A 254 -17.21 -0.73 19.87
C GLY A 254 -18.10 -1.93 20.15
N LYS A 255 -17.53 -3.14 20.05
CA LYS A 255 -18.21 -4.41 20.37
C LYS A 255 -18.83 -4.37 21.77
N GLU A 256 -18.07 -3.97 22.77
CA GLU A 256 -18.58 -3.89 24.15
C GLU A 256 -19.61 -2.77 24.32
N THR A 257 -19.34 -1.57 23.80
CA THR A 257 -20.21 -0.40 24.02
C THR A 257 -21.52 -0.47 23.24
N GLN A 258 -21.51 -1.03 22.03
CA GLN A 258 -22.68 -1.17 21.17
C GLN A 258 -23.37 -2.53 21.33
N ARG A 259 -22.76 -3.47 22.08
CA ARG A 259 -23.12 -4.89 22.08
C ARG A 259 -23.15 -5.46 20.66
N ALA A 260 -22.12 -5.12 19.88
CA ALA A 260 -22.10 -5.40 18.46
C ALA A 260 -21.91 -6.90 18.17
N ASN A 261 -22.62 -7.39 17.15
CA ASN A 261 -22.35 -8.70 16.56
C ASN A 261 -21.06 -8.61 15.73
N VAL A 262 -20.12 -9.52 15.97
CA VAL A 262 -18.88 -9.62 15.19
C VAL A 262 -18.82 -10.99 14.52
N PHE A 263 -19.01 -11.04 13.21
CA PHE A 263 -18.85 -12.26 12.42
C PHE A 263 -17.47 -12.27 11.78
N VAL A 264 -16.79 -13.41 11.82
CA VAL A 264 -15.51 -13.63 11.11
C VAL A 264 -15.68 -14.80 10.15
N LEU A 265 -15.68 -14.48 8.86
CA LEU A 265 -15.73 -15.41 7.75
C LEU A 265 -14.30 -15.62 7.23
N ASP A 266 -13.69 -16.73 7.60
CA ASP A 266 -12.29 -17.04 7.28
C ASP A 266 -12.11 -18.56 7.13
N PRO A 267 -11.23 -19.07 6.24
CA PRO A 267 -10.91 -20.49 6.20
C PRO A 267 -10.29 -21.03 7.51
N ARG A 268 -9.77 -20.14 8.37
CA ARG A 268 -9.08 -20.48 9.61
C ARG A 268 -9.74 -19.86 10.83
N MET A 269 -9.68 -20.57 11.96
CA MET A 269 -9.94 -19.97 13.27
C MET A 269 -8.75 -19.08 13.66
N THR A 270 -8.76 -17.83 13.17
CA THR A 270 -7.70 -16.83 13.37
C THR A 270 -7.74 -16.19 14.76
N ARG A 271 -6.73 -15.39 15.11
CA ARG A 271 -6.77 -14.56 16.32
C ARG A 271 -7.91 -13.52 16.28
N THR A 272 -8.33 -13.10 15.09
CA THR A 272 -9.54 -12.24 14.95
C THR A 272 -10.81 -13.04 15.24
N ALA A 273 -10.91 -14.28 14.71
CA ALA A 273 -12.04 -15.17 14.96
C ALA A 273 -12.19 -15.52 16.44
N ALA A 274 -11.10 -15.61 17.20
CA ALA A 274 -11.12 -15.82 18.66
C ALA A 274 -11.85 -14.70 19.43
N HIS A 275 -11.99 -13.51 18.85
CA HIS A 275 -12.76 -12.39 19.42
C HIS A 275 -14.15 -12.23 18.79
N ALA A 276 -14.52 -13.07 17.84
CA ALA A 276 -15.81 -13.00 17.17
C ALA A 276 -16.96 -13.35 18.11
N THR A 277 -18.16 -12.90 17.77
CA THR A 277 -19.40 -13.49 18.27
C THR A 277 -19.61 -14.85 17.63
N GLU A 278 -19.30 -14.95 16.33
CA GLU A 278 -19.38 -16.20 15.58
C GLU A 278 -18.27 -16.28 14.53
N PHE A 279 -17.62 -17.44 14.47
CA PHE A 279 -16.69 -17.81 13.42
C PHE A 279 -17.40 -18.69 12.39
N VAL A 280 -17.33 -18.31 11.13
CA VAL A 280 -17.92 -19.04 10.01
C VAL A 280 -16.80 -19.46 9.07
N ARG A 281 -16.59 -20.77 8.95
CA ARG A 281 -15.51 -21.32 8.15
C ARG A 281 -15.90 -21.41 6.68
N ILE A 282 -15.18 -20.70 5.82
CA ILE A 282 -15.42 -20.69 4.36
C ILE A 282 -14.34 -21.47 3.61
N ARG A 283 -14.67 -22.02 2.43
CA ARG A 283 -13.67 -22.58 1.51
C ARG A 283 -12.89 -21.44 0.83
N PRO A 284 -11.53 -21.46 0.79
CA PRO A 284 -10.77 -20.46 0.04
C PRO A 284 -11.22 -20.34 -1.42
N GLY A 285 -11.35 -19.11 -1.93
CA GLY A 285 -11.75 -18.84 -3.31
C GLY A 285 -13.26 -18.90 -3.58
N THR A 286 -14.11 -18.89 -2.54
CA THR A 286 -15.59 -18.97 -2.70
C THR A 286 -16.35 -17.74 -2.23
N ASP A 287 -15.66 -16.60 -2.09
CA ASP A 287 -16.21 -15.40 -1.47
C ASP A 287 -17.49 -14.90 -2.16
N ILE A 288 -17.53 -14.90 -3.50
CA ILE A 288 -18.70 -14.51 -4.29
C ILE A 288 -19.93 -15.38 -3.96
N ALA A 289 -19.75 -16.70 -3.92
CA ALA A 289 -20.82 -17.65 -3.61
C ALA A 289 -21.44 -17.40 -2.23
N VAL A 290 -20.61 -17.10 -1.23
CA VAL A 290 -21.07 -16.76 0.13
C VAL A 290 -21.89 -15.47 0.12
N ILE A 291 -21.40 -14.42 -0.54
CA ILE A 291 -22.08 -13.12 -0.59
C ILE A 291 -23.38 -13.19 -1.39
N TRP A 292 -23.39 -13.93 -2.50
CA TRP A 292 -24.60 -14.19 -3.27
C TRP A 292 -25.61 -15.02 -2.48
N GLY A 293 -25.19 -16.01 -1.70
CA GLY A 293 -26.06 -16.72 -0.76
C GLY A 293 -26.67 -15.81 0.30
N MET A 294 -25.89 -14.88 0.86
CA MET A 294 -26.43 -13.88 1.78
C MET A 294 -27.48 -12.99 1.11
N LEU A 295 -27.18 -12.49 -0.09
CA LEU A 295 -28.10 -11.63 -0.84
C LEU A 295 -29.35 -12.37 -1.32
N TRP A 296 -29.24 -13.67 -1.64
CA TRP A 296 -30.37 -14.53 -1.92
C TRP A 296 -31.36 -14.51 -0.74
N HIS A 297 -30.88 -14.73 0.49
CA HIS A 297 -31.74 -14.66 1.68
C HIS A 297 -32.30 -13.26 1.91
N ILE A 298 -31.50 -12.21 1.74
CA ILE A 298 -31.96 -10.82 1.90
C ILE A 298 -33.15 -10.55 0.96
N PHE A 299 -33.05 -10.89 -0.32
CA PHE A 299 -34.11 -10.65 -1.29
C PHE A 299 -35.32 -11.57 -1.10
N GLN A 300 -35.13 -12.83 -0.71
CA GLN A 300 -36.24 -13.75 -0.43
C GLN A 300 -37.09 -13.30 0.76
N ASN A 301 -36.48 -12.61 1.74
CA ASN A 301 -37.15 -12.15 2.95
C ASN A 301 -37.52 -10.66 2.92
N GLY A 302 -37.17 -9.93 1.86
CA GLY A 302 -37.46 -8.50 1.72
C GLY A 302 -36.66 -7.61 2.67
N TRP A 303 -35.44 -8.03 3.05
CA TRP A 303 -34.57 -7.29 3.98
C TRP A 303 -33.70 -6.22 3.30
N GLU A 304 -33.79 -6.07 1.98
CA GLU A 304 -33.07 -5.04 1.25
C GLU A 304 -33.58 -3.63 1.56
N ASP A 305 -32.68 -2.65 1.47
CA ASP A 305 -33.01 -1.23 1.62
C ASP A 305 -33.53 -0.66 0.30
N LYS A 306 -34.83 -0.83 0.05
CA LYS A 306 -35.48 -0.46 -1.22
C LYS A 306 -35.36 1.02 -1.56
N GLU A 307 -35.46 1.90 -0.56
CA GLU A 307 -35.32 3.34 -0.78
C GLU A 307 -33.88 3.72 -1.11
N PHE A 308 -32.89 3.16 -0.41
CA PHE A 308 -31.49 3.39 -0.75
C PHE A 308 -31.17 2.91 -2.18
N ILE A 309 -31.63 1.71 -2.55
CA ILE A 309 -31.46 1.15 -3.89
C ILE A 309 -32.05 2.09 -4.95
N ARG A 310 -33.32 2.47 -4.80
CA ARG A 310 -34.04 3.33 -5.75
C ARG A 310 -33.28 4.65 -5.98
N LYS A 311 -32.92 5.32 -4.89
CA LYS A 311 -32.33 6.65 -4.90
C LYS A 311 -30.88 6.66 -5.39
N ARG A 312 -30.08 5.66 -5.00
CA ARG A 312 -28.62 5.73 -5.04
C ARG A 312 -27.94 4.61 -5.79
N VAL A 313 -28.66 3.65 -6.37
CA VAL A 313 -28.04 2.48 -7.03
C VAL A 313 -28.63 2.16 -8.40
N TYR A 314 -27.75 1.86 -9.35
CA TYR A 314 -28.07 1.44 -10.71
C TYR A 314 -27.80 -0.06 -10.94
N GLY A 315 -28.69 -0.72 -11.69
CA GLY A 315 -28.49 -2.06 -12.24
C GLY A 315 -28.87 -3.23 -11.33
N PHE A 316 -29.68 -2.98 -10.28
CA PHE A 316 -29.98 -4.02 -9.29
C PHE A 316 -30.82 -5.18 -9.82
N ASP A 317 -31.72 -4.94 -10.78
CA ASP A 317 -32.55 -6.02 -11.35
C ASP A 317 -31.70 -7.06 -12.11
N GLU A 318 -30.71 -6.61 -12.87
CA GLU A 318 -29.75 -7.48 -13.57
C GLU A 318 -28.87 -8.24 -12.57
N ALA A 319 -28.32 -7.54 -11.56
CA ALA A 319 -27.53 -8.19 -10.52
C ALA A 319 -28.35 -9.23 -9.75
N LYS A 320 -29.63 -8.94 -9.45
CA LYS A 320 -30.55 -9.85 -8.78
C LYS A 320 -30.74 -11.14 -9.59
N ALA A 321 -30.84 -11.07 -10.91
CA ALA A 321 -30.97 -12.27 -11.74
C ALA A 321 -29.79 -13.25 -11.57
N GLU A 322 -28.57 -12.75 -11.45
CA GLU A 322 -27.39 -13.59 -11.15
C GLU A 322 -27.42 -14.10 -9.70
N ILE A 323 -27.68 -13.22 -8.73
CA ILE A 323 -27.74 -13.55 -7.30
C ILE A 323 -28.75 -14.65 -7.02
N MET A 324 -29.92 -14.62 -7.66
CA MET A 324 -31.00 -15.58 -7.40
C MET A 324 -30.66 -17.02 -7.82
N LYS A 325 -29.59 -17.24 -8.60
CA LYS A 325 -29.07 -18.58 -8.93
C LYS A 325 -28.42 -19.27 -7.73
N TRP A 326 -27.98 -18.50 -6.73
CA TRP A 326 -27.27 -18.97 -5.54
C TRP A 326 -28.22 -19.32 -4.40
N ASN A 327 -29.11 -20.28 -4.68
CA ASN A 327 -30.00 -20.84 -3.65
C ASN A 327 -29.18 -21.60 -2.57
N PRO A 328 -29.79 -21.92 -1.41
CA PRO A 328 -29.05 -22.54 -0.31
C PRO A 328 -28.33 -23.84 -0.65
N ALA A 329 -28.91 -24.68 -1.51
CA ALA A 329 -28.30 -25.94 -1.92
C ALA A 329 -27.04 -25.71 -2.77
N GLU A 330 -27.08 -24.73 -3.68
CA GLU A 330 -25.93 -24.38 -4.51
C GLU A 330 -24.81 -23.73 -3.70
N VAL A 331 -25.17 -22.83 -2.78
CA VAL A 331 -24.22 -22.22 -1.84
C VAL A 331 -23.54 -23.30 -1.00
N GLU A 332 -24.29 -24.27 -0.47
CA GLU A 332 -23.73 -25.38 0.29
C GLU A 332 -22.81 -26.26 -0.57
N ARG A 333 -23.19 -26.57 -1.82
CA ARG A 333 -22.39 -27.36 -2.77
C ARG A 333 -21.02 -26.73 -3.05
N VAL A 334 -20.99 -25.42 -3.24
CA VAL A 334 -19.77 -24.67 -3.61
C VAL A 334 -18.93 -24.30 -2.40
N THR A 335 -19.56 -23.84 -1.31
CA THR A 335 -18.85 -23.24 -0.17
C THR A 335 -18.67 -24.19 1.01
N GLY A 336 -19.56 -25.20 1.13
CA GLY A 336 -19.71 -26.04 2.32
C GLY A 336 -20.52 -25.42 3.46
N LEU A 337 -21.01 -24.19 3.32
CA LEU A 337 -21.82 -23.51 4.34
C LEU A 337 -23.26 -24.00 4.33
N LYS A 338 -23.78 -24.30 5.52
CA LYS A 338 -25.19 -24.64 5.72
C LYS A 338 -26.08 -23.41 5.61
N GLU A 339 -27.28 -23.60 5.06
CA GLU A 339 -28.30 -22.54 4.90
C GLU A 339 -28.52 -21.74 6.19
N GLU A 340 -28.68 -22.43 7.33
CA GLU A 340 -28.98 -21.80 8.61
C GLU A 340 -27.94 -20.76 9.04
N VAL A 341 -26.66 -21.00 8.70
CA VAL A 341 -25.55 -20.09 9.02
C VAL A 341 -25.61 -18.88 8.09
N VAL A 342 -25.71 -19.12 6.79
CA VAL A 342 -25.75 -18.04 5.77
C VAL A 342 -26.95 -17.13 6.01
N LYS A 343 -28.13 -17.71 6.25
CA LYS A 343 -29.36 -16.97 6.55
C LYS A 343 -29.22 -16.10 7.80
N ARG A 344 -28.71 -16.66 8.91
CA ARG A 344 -28.53 -15.91 10.18
C ARG A 344 -27.59 -14.72 10.02
N VAL A 345 -26.45 -14.92 9.35
CA VAL A 345 -25.48 -13.85 9.12
C VAL A 345 -26.09 -12.77 8.22
N ALA A 346 -26.78 -13.18 7.15
CA ALA A 346 -27.45 -12.26 6.22
C ALA A 346 -28.54 -11.43 6.91
N GLU A 347 -29.40 -12.06 7.70
CA GLU A 347 -30.45 -11.41 8.49
C GLU A 347 -29.87 -10.37 9.43
N THR A 348 -28.87 -10.77 10.22
CA THR A 348 -28.24 -9.89 11.21
C THR A 348 -27.59 -8.69 10.54
N PHE A 349 -26.86 -8.89 9.44
CA PHE A 349 -26.21 -7.81 8.71
C PHE A 349 -27.19 -6.82 8.07
N ALA A 350 -28.30 -7.31 7.53
CA ALA A 350 -29.30 -6.46 6.89
C ALA A 350 -30.15 -5.68 7.91
N THR A 351 -30.46 -6.28 9.07
CA THR A 351 -31.47 -5.75 10.00
C THR A 351 -30.90 -5.08 11.26
N VAL A 352 -29.69 -5.44 11.71
CA VAL A 352 -29.06 -4.86 12.91
C VAL A 352 -28.04 -3.79 12.52
N LYS A 353 -28.52 -2.55 12.37
CA LYS A 353 -27.75 -1.38 11.89
C LYS A 353 -27.33 -0.41 13.03
N PRO A 354 -26.25 0.39 12.86
CA PRO A 354 -25.34 0.46 11.71
C PRO A 354 -24.52 -0.83 11.53
N ALA A 355 -24.29 -1.25 10.28
CA ALA A 355 -23.48 -2.43 9.98
C ALA A 355 -22.34 -2.10 9.01
N THR A 356 -21.19 -2.74 9.21
CA THR A 356 -19.98 -2.50 8.41
C THR A 356 -19.31 -3.79 7.97
N PHE A 357 -18.66 -3.74 6.80
CA PHE A 357 -17.94 -4.86 6.22
C PHE A 357 -16.44 -4.53 6.11
N ILE A 358 -15.60 -5.41 6.65
CA ILE A 358 -14.16 -5.25 6.76
C ILE A 358 -13.44 -6.33 5.96
N TRP A 359 -12.57 -5.90 5.03
CA TRP A 359 -11.74 -6.82 4.25
C TRP A 359 -10.30 -6.32 4.08
N CYS A 360 -9.44 -7.25 3.69
CA CYS A 360 -8.04 -7.03 3.33
C CYS A 360 -7.67 -8.01 2.20
N MET A 361 -6.55 -8.73 2.32
CA MET A 361 -6.00 -9.54 1.25
C MET A 361 -6.69 -10.88 1.01
N GLY A 362 -7.45 -11.38 2.00
CA GLY A 362 -8.18 -12.63 1.83
C GLY A 362 -9.24 -12.51 0.74
N GLY A 363 -9.78 -11.31 0.48
CA GLY A 363 -10.70 -11.09 -0.65
C GLY A 363 -9.99 -10.69 -1.95
N THR A 364 -8.83 -10.06 -1.89
CA THR A 364 -8.23 -9.39 -3.06
C THR A 364 -7.30 -10.26 -3.89
N GLN A 365 -6.60 -11.22 -3.29
CA GLN A 365 -5.56 -12.04 -3.95
C GLN A 365 -6.13 -13.32 -4.56
N HIS A 366 -7.01 -13.14 -5.54
CA HIS A 366 -7.67 -14.19 -6.31
C HIS A 366 -7.74 -13.79 -7.78
N THR A 367 -7.89 -14.77 -8.68
CA THR A 367 -8.21 -14.53 -10.10
C THR A 367 -9.55 -13.82 -10.30
N VAL A 368 -10.41 -13.85 -9.28
CA VAL A 368 -11.67 -13.08 -9.21
C VAL A 368 -11.62 -11.95 -8.17
N GLY A 369 -10.44 -11.48 -7.78
CA GLY A 369 -10.29 -10.50 -6.69
C GLY A 369 -11.06 -9.19 -6.90
N THR A 370 -11.10 -8.65 -8.13
CA THR A 370 -11.91 -7.46 -8.44
C THR A 370 -13.41 -7.75 -8.31
N ALA A 371 -13.84 -8.95 -8.68
CA ALA A 371 -15.23 -9.40 -8.59
C ALA A 371 -15.66 -9.66 -7.13
N ASN A 372 -14.80 -10.26 -6.30
CA ASN A 372 -15.01 -10.42 -4.85
C ASN A 372 -15.31 -9.07 -4.18
N VAL A 373 -14.45 -8.08 -4.42
CA VAL A 373 -14.63 -6.73 -3.87
C VAL A 373 -15.96 -6.12 -4.31
N ARG A 374 -16.34 -6.30 -5.57
CA ARG A 374 -17.62 -5.81 -6.07
C ARG A 374 -18.80 -6.53 -5.43
N ALA A 375 -18.72 -7.83 -5.17
CA ALA A 375 -19.74 -8.54 -4.42
C ALA A 375 -19.90 -7.96 -3.00
N TYR A 376 -18.81 -7.66 -2.30
CA TYR A 376 -18.86 -6.99 -0.99
C TYR A 376 -19.55 -5.62 -1.06
N CYS A 377 -19.21 -4.82 -2.07
CA CYS A 377 -19.87 -3.54 -2.29
C CYS A 377 -21.36 -3.70 -2.62
N THR A 378 -21.74 -4.69 -3.44
CA THR A 378 -23.14 -4.97 -3.77
C THR A 378 -23.94 -5.33 -2.52
N LEU A 379 -23.37 -6.10 -1.58
CA LEU A 379 -24.01 -6.39 -0.28
C LEU A 379 -24.25 -5.10 0.53
N LEU A 380 -23.25 -4.22 0.61
CA LEU A 380 -23.39 -2.92 1.29
C LEU A 380 -24.46 -2.04 0.65
N LEU A 381 -24.51 -1.99 -0.68
CA LEU A 381 -25.51 -1.22 -1.43
C LEU A 381 -26.93 -1.79 -1.26
N ALA A 382 -27.09 -3.11 -1.30
CA ALA A 382 -28.39 -3.77 -1.14
C ALA A 382 -28.99 -3.53 0.25
N THR A 383 -28.13 -3.36 1.26
CA THR A 383 -28.51 -3.18 2.66
C THR A 383 -28.43 -1.72 3.12
N GLY A 384 -28.09 -0.77 2.24
CA GLY A 384 -27.94 0.64 2.60
C GLY A 384 -26.87 0.92 3.66
N ASN A 385 -25.86 0.05 3.77
CA ASN A 385 -24.82 0.06 4.81
C ASN A 385 -23.54 0.80 4.35
N VAL A 386 -23.66 1.89 3.58
CA VAL A 386 -22.52 2.73 3.16
C VAL A 386 -22.95 4.19 3.05
N GLY A 387 -22.03 5.10 3.37
CA GLY A 387 -22.30 6.54 3.35
C GLY A 387 -22.89 7.07 4.64
N ASP A 388 -22.67 6.41 5.78
CA ASP A 388 -23.08 6.91 7.09
C ASP A 388 -22.15 6.43 8.22
N ILE A 389 -22.34 7.00 9.40
CA ILE A 389 -21.59 6.75 10.64
C ILE A 389 -21.80 5.31 11.13
N GLY A 390 -20.72 4.61 11.48
CA GLY A 390 -20.73 3.22 11.93
C GLY A 390 -21.00 2.20 10.82
N MET A 391 -21.13 2.64 9.57
CA MET A 391 -21.35 1.79 8.40
C MET A 391 -20.07 1.65 7.56
N GLY A 392 -20.24 1.21 6.31
CA GLY A 392 -19.27 1.43 5.25
C GLY A 392 -18.41 0.23 4.90
N ALA A 393 -17.74 0.40 3.77
CA ALA A 393 -16.64 -0.43 3.30
C ALA A 393 -15.35 -0.05 4.06
N ASN A 394 -15.00 -0.84 5.07
CA ASN A 394 -13.82 -0.63 5.90
C ASN A 394 -12.64 -1.47 5.42
N ILE A 395 -11.83 -0.86 4.54
CA ILE A 395 -10.84 -1.57 3.75
C ILE A 395 -9.46 -1.45 4.36
N PHE A 396 -9.07 -2.42 5.17
CA PHE A 396 -7.83 -2.33 5.94
C PHE A 396 -6.61 -2.56 5.05
N ARG A 397 -5.96 -1.47 4.68
CA ARG A 397 -4.77 -1.43 3.80
C ARG A 397 -3.57 -2.18 4.39
N GLY A 398 -2.63 -2.63 3.57
CA GLY A 398 -1.41 -3.33 4.03
C GLY A 398 -0.39 -2.43 4.73
N HIS A 399 0.64 -2.02 3.98
CA HIS A 399 1.78 -1.23 4.46
C HIS A 399 1.38 0.17 4.95
N THR A 400 2.24 0.78 5.78
CA THR A 400 2.04 2.10 6.40
C THR A 400 1.59 3.20 5.46
N ASN A 401 2.02 3.18 4.19
CA ASN A 401 1.70 4.21 3.21
C ASN A 401 1.21 3.63 1.88
N VAL A 402 0.64 2.42 1.86
CA VAL A 402 0.12 1.87 0.59
C VAL A 402 -1.03 2.72 0.05
N GLN A 403 -1.81 3.36 0.92
CA GLN A 403 -2.83 4.33 0.49
C GLN A 403 -2.17 5.52 -0.20
N GLY A 404 -1.16 6.14 0.42
CA GLY A 404 -0.46 7.29 -0.14
C GLY A 404 0.33 6.98 -1.40
N ALA A 405 1.02 5.85 -1.47
CA ALA A 405 1.71 5.41 -2.69
C ALA A 405 0.74 5.16 -3.87
N THR A 406 -0.45 4.63 -3.57
CA THR A 406 -1.54 4.53 -4.55
C THR A 406 -2.05 5.92 -4.94
N ASP A 407 -2.26 6.81 -3.97
CA ASP A 407 -2.71 8.17 -4.19
C ASP A 407 -1.71 8.94 -5.06
N MET A 408 -0.40 8.70 -4.92
CA MET A 408 0.65 9.33 -5.73
C MET A 408 0.90 8.65 -7.07
N GLY A 409 0.08 7.66 -7.44
CA GLY A 409 0.08 7.07 -8.76
C GLY A 409 1.28 6.17 -9.04
N LEU A 410 1.88 5.53 -8.02
CA LEU A 410 2.87 4.46 -8.21
C LEU A 410 2.22 3.17 -8.75
N ASP A 411 1.48 3.27 -9.83
CA ASP A 411 0.70 2.21 -10.44
C ASP A 411 0.88 2.27 -11.95
N VAL A 412 0.77 1.11 -12.58
CA VAL A 412 1.02 0.93 -14.01
C VAL A 412 0.05 1.71 -14.90
N GLY A 413 -1.11 2.13 -14.38
CA GLY A 413 -2.20 2.73 -15.15
C GLY A 413 -2.57 4.16 -14.74
N ASN A 414 -1.81 4.80 -13.84
CA ASN A 414 -2.20 6.09 -13.28
C ASN A 414 -1.03 7.10 -13.18
N LEU A 415 -1.41 8.37 -13.21
CA LEU A 415 -0.65 9.52 -12.75
C LEU A 415 -1.04 9.85 -11.29
N PRO A 416 -0.31 10.74 -10.60
CA PRO A 416 -0.63 11.07 -9.22
C PRO A 416 -2.07 11.58 -9.08
N CYS A 417 -2.67 11.36 -7.92
CA CYS A 417 -4.05 11.64 -7.54
C CYS A 417 -5.12 11.00 -8.44
N TYR A 418 -4.95 9.74 -8.87
CA TYR A 418 -5.95 9.00 -9.67
C TYR A 418 -6.31 9.68 -11.01
N TYR A 419 -5.42 10.52 -11.53
CA TYR A 419 -5.50 10.91 -12.94
C TYR A 419 -5.07 9.70 -13.77
N GLY A 420 -5.85 9.34 -14.80
CA GLY A 420 -5.48 8.25 -15.70
C GLY A 420 -4.32 8.64 -16.65
N LEU A 421 -4.02 7.78 -17.62
CA LEU A 421 -2.98 8.04 -18.62
C LEU A 421 -3.48 8.77 -19.88
N ALA A 422 -4.71 9.28 -19.88
CA ALA A 422 -5.27 9.98 -21.04
C ALA A 422 -4.56 11.34 -21.30
N PRO A 423 -4.61 11.90 -22.52
CA PRO A 423 -3.89 13.12 -22.88
C PRO A 423 -4.22 14.33 -21.98
N ALA A 424 -5.49 14.49 -21.59
CA ALA A 424 -5.91 15.58 -20.70
C ALA A 424 -5.27 15.48 -19.31
N ALA A 425 -5.05 14.27 -18.80
CA ALA A 425 -4.41 14.02 -17.52
C ALA A 425 -2.90 14.29 -17.57
N TRP A 426 -2.24 13.88 -18.65
CA TRP A 426 -0.84 14.25 -18.91
C TRP A 426 -0.68 15.76 -19.07
N ALA A 427 -1.54 16.40 -19.86
CA ALA A 427 -1.52 17.86 -20.02
C ALA A 427 -1.71 18.59 -18.69
N HIS A 428 -2.55 18.06 -17.79
CA HIS A 428 -2.69 18.57 -16.43
C HIS A 428 -1.39 18.52 -15.64
N TRP A 429 -0.77 17.34 -15.53
CA TRP A 429 0.48 17.20 -14.79
C TRP A 429 1.64 17.95 -15.44
N CYS A 430 1.69 18.08 -16.77
CA CYS A 430 2.65 18.95 -17.44
C CYS A 430 2.50 20.43 -17.04
N ARG A 431 1.26 20.95 -16.87
CA ARG A 431 1.04 22.31 -16.32
C ARG A 431 1.49 22.42 -14.86
N VAL A 432 1.33 21.36 -14.06
CA VAL A 432 1.79 21.32 -12.66
C VAL A 432 3.31 21.20 -12.55
N TRP A 433 3.97 20.49 -13.46
CA TRP A 433 5.43 20.40 -13.50
C TRP A 433 6.07 21.57 -14.25
N ASP A 434 5.26 22.44 -14.84
CA ASP A 434 5.68 23.58 -15.65
C ASP A 434 6.55 23.15 -16.85
N VAL A 435 6.20 22.03 -17.50
CA VAL A 435 6.91 21.51 -18.68
C VAL A 435 5.97 21.43 -19.88
N PRO A 436 6.45 21.65 -21.12
CA PRO A 436 5.65 21.41 -22.31
C PRO A 436 5.19 19.95 -22.41
N PHE A 437 3.97 19.71 -22.87
CA PHE A 437 3.48 18.34 -23.12
C PHE A 437 4.41 17.58 -24.08
N SER A 438 4.89 18.24 -25.13
CA SER A 438 5.82 17.69 -26.12
C SER A 438 7.16 17.26 -25.51
N TYR A 439 7.59 17.88 -24.40
CA TYR A 439 8.79 17.46 -23.70
C TYR A 439 8.61 16.07 -23.10
N ILE A 440 7.52 15.84 -22.35
CA ILE A 440 7.23 14.53 -21.76
C ILE A 440 6.93 13.49 -22.84
N GLU A 441 6.16 13.83 -23.86
CA GLU A 441 5.90 12.96 -25.01
C GLU A 441 7.20 12.48 -25.67
N SER A 442 8.20 13.36 -25.84
CA SER A 442 9.50 13.00 -26.42
C SER A 442 10.32 12.01 -25.58
N ARG A 443 9.94 11.78 -24.31
CA ARG A 443 10.59 10.80 -23.43
C ARG A 443 10.11 9.38 -23.71
N PHE A 444 8.92 9.20 -24.27
CA PHE A 444 8.39 7.89 -24.62
C PHE A 444 8.91 7.46 -26.00
N ASP A 445 8.99 6.14 -26.20
CA ASP A 445 9.41 5.54 -27.47
C ASP A 445 8.21 5.22 -28.35
N GLU A 446 8.45 5.17 -29.65
CA GLU A 446 7.55 4.54 -30.61
C GLU A 446 7.67 3.03 -30.49
N VAL A 447 6.54 2.33 -30.58
CA VAL A 447 6.51 0.86 -30.57
C VAL A 447 6.20 0.38 -32.00
N PRO A 448 7.10 -0.37 -32.66
CA PRO A 448 6.86 -0.83 -34.02
C PRO A 448 5.73 -1.87 -34.07
N ALA A 449 5.10 -1.99 -35.24
CA ALA A 449 4.16 -3.08 -35.50
C ALA A 449 4.91 -4.42 -35.45
N LYS A 450 4.34 -5.42 -34.78
CA LYS A 450 4.95 -6.76 -34.62
C LYS A 450 3.87 -7.83 -34.49
N GLN A 451 3.88 -8.80 -35.40
CA GLN A 451 3.00 -9.98 -35.44
C GLN A 451 1.53 -9.71 -35.02
N GLY A 452 0.84 -8.87 -35.80
CA GLY A 452 -0.58 -8.58 -35.58
C GLY A 452 -0.86 -7.47 -34.55
N ARG A 453 0.16 -6.92 -33.90
CA ARG A 453 0.06 -5.68 -33.11
C ARG A 453 0.28 -4.46 -34.00
N GLU A 454 -0.58 -3.46 -33.85
CA GLU A 454 -0.41 -2.17 -34.50
C GLU A 454 0.78 -1.41 -33.91
N ALA A 455 1.44 -0.60 -34.76
CA ALA A 455 2.46 0.32 -34.29
C ALA A 455 1.83 1.39 -33.38
N ARG A 456 2.56 1.85 -32.37
CA ARG A 456 2.16 2.97 -31.51
C ARG A 456 3.15 4.12 -31.63
N THR A 457 2.64 5.33 -31.83
CA THR A 457 3.42 6.56 -31.69
C THR A 457 3.84 6.77 -30.23
N ARG A 458 4.74 7.74 -29.98
CA ARG A 458 5.15 8.12 -28.63
C ARG A 458 3.96 8.53 -27.75
N ALA A 459 3.09 9.39 -28.28
CA ALA A 459 1.86 9.80 -27.61
C ALA A 459 0.97 8.61 -27.28
N GLN A 460 0.76 7.69 -28.23
CA GLN A 460 -0.04 6.49 -27.99
C GLN A 460 0.61 5.58 -26.94
N ASN A 461 1.93 5.38 -26.96
CA ASN A 461 2.62 4.56 -25.96
C ASN A 461 2.54 5.15 -24.56
N MET A 462 2.60 6.48 -24.43
CA MET A 462 2.43 7.22 -23.18
C MET A 462 1.08 6.98 -22.50
N GLU A 463 0.04 6.64 -23.28
CA GLU A 463 -1.31 6.34 -22.78
C GLU A 463 -1.51 4.88 -22.35
N VAL A 464 -0.56 3.98 -22.67
CA VAL A 464 -0.70 2.54 -22.39
C VAL A 464 -0.12 2.18 -21.03
N SER A 465 -0.91 1.44 -20.24
CA SER A 465 -0.50 0.93 -18.94
C SER A 465 0.72 0.00 -19.02
N GLY A 466 1.57 0.02 -17.99
CA GLY A 466 2.74 -0.84 -17.88
C GLY A 466 2.46 -2.28 -17.42
N ILE A 467 3.56 -3.00 -17.20
CA ILE A 467 3.59 -4.38 -16.72
C ILE A 467 3.42 -4.45 -15.19
N PRO A 468 2.58 -5.33 -14.64
CA PRO A 468 2.39 -5.45 -13.20
C PRO A 468 3.58 -6.12 -12.50
N SER A 469 3.87 -5.70 -11.27
CA SER A 469 4.98 -6.23 -10.44
C SER A 469 4.83 -7.71 -10.06
N THR A 470 3.66 -8.30 -10.25
CA THR A 470 3.41 -9.74 -10.13
C THR A 470 3.92 -10.55 -11.30
N ARG A 471 4.33 -9.90 -12.39
CA ARG A 471 4.68 -10.55 -13.66
C ARG A 471 5.85 -9.91 -14.40
N TRP A 472 6.59 -8.97 -13.80
CA TRP A 472 7.76 -8.34 -14.44
C TRP A 472 8.79 -9.39 -14.93
N PHE A 473 8.92 -10.50 -14.20
CA PHE A 473 9.84 -11.59 -14.54
C PHE A 473 9.34 -12.44 -15.71
N ASP A 474 8.04 -12.45 -16.01
CA ASP A 474 7.57 -13.05 -17.26
C ASP A 474 8.08 -12.18 -18.42
N ALA A 475 8.04 -10.84 -18.29
CA ALA A 475 8.51 -9.92 -19.34
C ALA A 475 10.03 -9.92 -19.58
N THR A 476 10.83 -10.54 -18.70
CA THR A 476 12.27 -10.77 -18.94
C THR A 476 12.52 -12.10 -19.68
N MET A 477 11.58 -13.04 -19.62
CA MET A 477 11.76 -14.43 -20.06
C MET A 477 10.93 -14.81 -21.28
N LEU A 478 9.77 -14.17 -21.48
CA LEU A 478 8.93 -14.36 -22.65
C LEU A 478 9.63 -13.85 -23.90
N ASP A 479 9.25 -14.42 -25.04
CA ASP A 479 9.68 -13.90 -26.33
C ASP A 479 9.25 -12.43 -26.46
N SER A 480 10.13 -11.60 -27.03
CA SER A 480 9.89 -10.17 -27.24
C SER A 480 8.66 -9.87 -28.10
N GLU A 481 8.05 -10.88 -28.72
CA GLU A 481 6.82 -10.78 -29.49
C GLU A 481 5.58 -10.76 -28.59
N ASP A 482 5.60 -11.51 -27.50
CA ASP A 482 4.50 -11.64 -26.54
C ASP A 482 4.39 -10.42 -25.61
N VAL A 483 5.50 -9.72 -25.38
CA VAL A 483 5.55 -8.49 -24.57
C VAL A 483 5.19 -7.27 -25.42
N ASP A 484 4.15 -6.52 -25.00
CA ASP A 484 3.66 -5.34 -25.73
C ASP A 484 4.48 -4.06 -25.50
N GLN A 485 5.75 -4.13 -25.85
CA GLN A 485 6.66 -2.98 -25.91
C GLN A 485 7.79 -3.30 -26.90
N GLN A 486 8.80 -2.43 -27.02
CA GLN A 486 9.87 -2.59 -28.01
C GLN A 486 10.72 -3.85 -27.77
N ASP A 487 11.07 -4.15 -26.52
CA ASP A 487 11.80 -5.34 -26.09
C ASP A 487 11.37 -5.76 -24.67
N GLY A 488 11.74 -6.96 -24.21
CA GLY A 488 11.50 -7.40 -22.84
C GLY A 488 12.23 -6.55 -21.81
N VAL A 489 11.86 -6.71 -20.53
CA VAL A 489 12.51 -5.97 -19.42
C VAL A 489 13.97 -6.39 -19.30
N LYS A 490 14.90 -5.42 -19.28
CA LYS A 490 16.35 -5.62 -19.15
C LYS A 490 16.92 -5.08 -17.85
N ALA A 491 16.28 -4.07 -17.23
CA ALA A 491 16.70 -3.53 -15.95
C ALA A 491 15.56 -3.50 -14.95
N MET A 492 15.90 -3.71 -13.67
CA MET A 492 14.98 -3.55 -12.55
C MET A 492 15.60 -2.59 -11.53
N ILE A 493 14.90 -1.49 -11.24
CA ILE A 493 15.24 -0.51 -10.20
C ILE A 493 14.24 -0.66 -9.05
N VAL A 494 14.67 -1.31 -7.97
CA VAL A 494 13.83 -1.60 -6.80
C VAL A 494 14.16 -0.64 -5.67
N PHE A 495 13.17 0.10 -5.19
CA PHE A 495 13.25 0.89 -3.97
C PHE A 495 12.22 0.35 -2.96
N GLY A 496 12.68 -0.17 -1.83
CA GLY A 496 11.81 -0.52 -0.70
C GLY A 496 10.79 -1.63 -0.98
N HIS A 497 11.17 -2.72 -1.66
CA HIS A 497 10.28 -3.86 -1.97
C HIS A 497 11.00 -5.21 -1.78
N GLY A 498 10.31 -6.19 -1.17
CA GLY A 498 10.82 -7.55 -0.98
C GLY A 498 10.36 -8.52 -2.08
N ALA A 499 11.26 -9.29 -2.66
CA ALA A 499 10.92 -10.25 -3.73
C ALA A 499 10.14 -11.47 -3.24
N ASN A 500 10.30 -11.87 -1.97
CA ASN A 500 9.59 -13.00 -1.38
C ASN A 500 8.08 -12.75 -1.18
N THR A 501 7.59 -11.55 -1.53
CA THR A 501 6.17 -11.19 -1.57
C THR A 501 5.52 -11.36 -2.96
N ILE A 502 6.33 -11.65 -3.98
CA ILE A 502 5.91 -11.89 -5.37
C ILE A 502 5.74 -13.41 -5.56
N PRO A 503 4.66 -13.88 -6.21
CA PRO A 503 4.41 -15.31 -6.43
C PRO A 503 5.44 -15.93 -7.39
N ARG A 504 5.40 -17.26 -7.52
CA ARG A 504 6.23 -18.04 -8.47
C ARG A 504 7.72 -17.69 -8.33
N MET A 505 8.26 -17.72 -7.10
CA MET A 505 9.60 -17.21 -6.83
C MET A 505 10.71 -17.89 -7.66
N LYS A 506 10.52 -19.13 -8.13
CA LYS A 506 11.48 -19.77 -9.05
C LYS A 506 11.53 -19.07 -10.41
N ALA A 507 10.38 -18.74 -10.99
CA ALA A 507 10.30 -17.93 -12.19
C ALA A 507 10.85 -16.51 -11.95
N ALA A 508 10.55 -15.91 -10.79
CA ALA A 508 11.10 -14.61 -10.41
C ALA A 508 12.64 -14.64 -10.29
N GLN A 509 13.23 -15.70 -9.72
CA GLN A 509 14.69 -15.90 -9.67
C GLN A 509 15.28 -15.96 -11.08
N ASN A 510 14.67 -16.71 -11.99
CA ASN A 510 15.11 -16.81 -13.37
C ASN A 510 15.05 -15.44 -14.06
N GLY A 511 13.97 -14.69 -13.86
CA GLY A 511 13.86 -13.33 -14.39
C GLY A 511 14.90 -12.37 -13.82
N MET A 512 15.22 -12.45 -12.52
CA MET A 512 16.33 -11.67 -11.94
C MET A 512 17.67 -12.01 -12.60
N ASN A 513 17.90 -13.28 -12.90
CA ASN A 513 19.12 -13.74 -13.56
C ASN A 513 19.23 -13.27 -15.01
N ALA A 514 18.09 -13.05 -15.69
CA ALA A 514 18.04 -12.59 -17.08
C ALA A 514 18.26 -11.08 -17.26
N LEU A 515 18.20 -10.28 -16.18
CA LEU A 515 18.39 -8.83 -16.27
C LEU A 515 19.84 -8.45 -16.66
N ASP A 516 20.01 -7.34 -17.35
CA ASP A 516 21.31 -6.68 -17.56
C ASP A 516 21.73 -5.83 -16.36
N LEU A 517 20.76 -5.32 -15.60
CA LEU A 517 20.97 -4.46 -14.44
C LEU A 517 19.92 -4.75 -13.34
N LEU A 518 20.38 -4.94 -12.11
CA LEU A 518 19.53 -4.99 -10.92
C LEU A 518 20.02 -3.98 -9.88
N VAL A 519 19.17 -3.04 -9.51
CA VAL A 519 19.46 -2.07 -8.44
C VAL A 519 18.46 -2.29 -7.32
N VAL A 520 18.98 -2.46 -6.10
CA VAL A 520 18.18 -2.64 -4.88
C VAL A 520 18.54 -1.52 -3.91
N ALA A 521 17.58 -0.66 -3.61
CA ALA A 521 17.71 0.42 -2.65
C ALA A 521 16.78 0.15 -1.47
N ASP A 522 17.34 -0.14 -0.29
CA ASP A 522 16.57 -0.49 0.90
C ASP A 522 17.41 -0.25 2.18
N PRO A 523 16.80 0.06 3.34
CA PRO A 523 17.54 0.10 4.61
C PRO A 523 18.13 -1.28 5.00
N HIS A 524 17.53 -2.38 4.55
CA HIS A 524 17.99 -3.75 4.80
C HIS A 524 18.13 -4.49 3.46
N PRO A 525 19.13 -5.37 3.27
CA PRO A 525 19.20 -6.15 2.04
C PRO A 525 17.96 -7.04 1.92
N THR A 526 17.13 -6.74 0.92
CA THR A 526 15.90 -7.51 0.67
C THR A 526 16.22 -8.83 -0.03
N THR A 527 15.22 -9.68 -0.20
CA THR A 527 15.31 -10.92 -0.96
C THR A 527 15.82 -10.70 -2.39
N PHE A 528 15.65 -9.51 -2.98
CA PHE A 528 16.26 -9.17 -4.28
C PHE A 528 17.78 -9.19 -4.25
N ALA A 529 18.43 -8.97 -3.09
CA ALA A 529 19.88 -9.02 -2.97
C ALA A 529 20.45 -10.45 -2.88
N ALA A 530 19.61 -11.44 -2.57
CA ALA A 530 20.09 -12.80 -2.25
C ALA A 530 19.48 -13.92 -3.11
N LEU A 531 18.27 -13.75 -3.65
CA LEU A 531 17.58 -14.87 -4.34
C LEU A 531 18.28 -15.29 -5.63
N HIS A 532 18.82 -14.34 -6.40
CA HIS A 532 19.43 -14.59 -7.70
C HIS A 532 20.82 -15.26 -7.60
N THR A 533 21.42 -15.58 -8.75
CA THR A 533 22.77 -16.14 -8.88
C THR A 533 23.71 -15.25 -9.70
N ARG A 534 23.32 -14.00 -9.98
CA ARG A 534 24.11 -12.99 -10.67
C ARG A 534 25.48 -12.74 -10.00
N THR A 535 26.51 -12.54 -10.81
CA THR A 535 27.89 -12.27 -10.37
C THR A 535 28.28 -10.80 -10.44
N ASP A 536 27.61 -10.02 -11.29
CA ASP A 536 27.96 -8.63 -11.61
C ASP A 536 26.69 -7.80 -11.91
N ASN A 537 26.85 -6.50 -12.19
CA ASN A 537 25.76 -5.55 -12.54
C ASN A 537 24.57 -5.61 -11.59
N THR A 538 24.87 -5.79 -10.30
CA THR A 538 23.90 -5.80 -9.23
C THR A 538 24.38 -4.85 -8.15
N TYR A 539 23.55 -3.87 -7.81
CA TYR A 539 23.88 -2.80 -6.87
C TYR A 539 22.94 -2.83 -5.68
N LEU A 540 23.49 -2.53 -4.51
CA LEU A 540 22.78 -2.47 -3.25
C LEU A 540 23.06 -1.11 -2.60
N LEU A 541 22.02 -0.28 -2.46
CA LEU A 541 22.11 1.12 -2.05
C LEU A 541 21.47 1.32 -0.68
N PRO A 542 22.19 1.86 0.33
CA PRO A 542 21.63 2.12 1.66
C PRO A 542 20.73 3.35 1.62
N ILE A 543 19.41 3.14 1.65
CA ILE A 543 18.46 4.25 1.81
C ILE A 543 18.03 4.43 3.26
N CYS A 544 17.54 5.62 3.57
CA CYS A 544 16.97 5.97 4.86
C CYS A 544 15.67 5.23 5.16
N THR A 545 15.38 5.07 6.44
CA THR A 545 14.00 4.84 6.91
C THR A 545 13.24 6.16 6.98
N ASN A 546 11.91 6.09 7.10
CA ASN A 546 11.07 7.28 7.34
C ASN A 546 11.34 7.99 8.67
N PHE A 547 12.12 7.41 9.58
CA PHE A 547 12.53 8.08 10.81
C PHE A 547 13.75 8.99 10.59
N GLU A 548 14.42 8.89 9.45
CA GLU A 548 15.59 9.71 9.08
C GLU A 548 15.24 10.82 8.09
N VAL A 549 13.95 10.94 7.72
CA VAL A 549 13.47 11.88 6.70
C VAL A 549 12.13 12.46 7.15
N ALA A 550 11.93 13.76 6.92
CA ALA A 550 10.62 14.38 7.13
C ALA A 550 9.69 14.15 5.93
N GLY A 551 8.39 14.20 6.15
CA GLY A 551 7.40 14.12 5.06
C GLY A 551 6.02 13.74 5.56
N THR A 552 5.16 13.27 4.66
CA THR A 552 3.81 12.80 4.94
C THR A 552 3.60 11.35 4.56
N ARG A 553 2.60 10.71 5.18
CA ARG A 553 2.07 9.41 4.75
C ARG A 553 0.60 9.28 5.13
N THR A 554 -0.11 8.47 4.36
CA THR A 554 -1.56 8.33 4.36
C THR A 554 -1.96 6.97 4.91
N ALA A 555 -2.69 6.98 6.02
CA ALA A 555 -3.23 5.79 6.65
C ALA A 555 -4.44 5.23 5.89
N SER A 556 -4.92 4.05 6.28
CA SER A 556 -6.04 3.35 5.62
C SER A 556 -7.32 4.19 5.56
N ASN A 557 -7.59 4.95 6.62
CA ASN A 557 -8.73 5.86 6.74
C ASN A 557 -8.54 7.19 5.98
N ARG A 558 -7.57 7.26 5.06
CA ARG A 558 -7.18 8.45 4.27
C ARG A 558 -6.61 9.62 5.07
N SER A 559 -6.45 9.50 6.39
CA SER A 559 -5.78 10.51 7.21
C SER A 559 -4.30 10.61 6.83
N ILE A 560 -3.88 11.81 6.46
CA ILE A 560 -2.51 12.17 6.14
C ILE A 560 -1.85 12.70 7.41
N GLN A 561 -0.65 12.21 7.72
CA GLN A 561 0.07 12.59 8.93
C GLN A 561 1.49 13.06 8.60
N TRP A 562 1.88 14.19 9.19
CA TRP A 562 3.24 14.71 9.09
C TRP A 562 4.18 13.97 10.04
N GLY A 563 5.38 13.65 9.57
CA GLY A 563 6.40 12.94 10.35
C GLY A 563 7.65 13.78 10.42
N GLU A 564 8.15 14.01 11.62
CA GLU A 564 9.41 14.72 11.86
C GLU A 564 10.61 13.80 11.62
N LYS A 565 11.72 14.36 11.12
CA LYS A 565 13.00 13.65 11.07
C LYS A 565 13.46 13.38 12.50
N VAL A 566 13.49 12.12 12.90
CA VAL A 566 13.84 11.70 14.28
C VAL A 566 15.36 11.78 14.50
N VAL A 567 16.15 11.27 13.56
CA VAL A 567 17.62 11.34 13.58
C VAL A 567 18.15 11.67 12.19
N GLU A 568 19.41 12.08 12.09
CA GLU A 568 20.08 12.21 10.80
C GLU A 568 20.29 10.83 10.16
N PRO A 569 20.36 10.74 8.81
CA PRO A 569 20.69 9.50 8.11
C PRO A 569 21.94 8.84 8.69
N ILE A 570 21.83 7.61 9.14
CA ILE A 570 22.96 6.90 9.77
C ILE A 570 23.91 6.29 8.72
N PHE A 571 25.10 5.84 9.14
CA PHE A 571 26.12 5.26 8.25
C PHE A 571 26.40 6.08 6.99
N GLU A 572 26.42 5.47 5.81
CA GLU A 572 26.41 6.15 4.52
C GLU A 572 25.03 6.08 3.85
N SER A 573 23.96 5.91 4.63
CA SER A 573 22.61 6.02 4.09
C SER A 573 22.33 7.42 3.59
N ASP A 574 21.62 7.50 2.47
CA ASP A 574 21.09 8.73 1.87
C ASP A 574 19.56 8.61 1.73
N ASN A 575 18.83 9.71 1.59
CA ASN A 575 17.37 9.64 1.50
C ASN A 575 16.87 9.49 0.07
N ASP A 576 15.62 9.05 -0.09
CA ASP A 576 15.02 8.80 -1.40
C ASP A 576 15.02 10.06 -2.28
N TYR A 577 14.79 11.25 -1.70
CA TYR A 577 14.73 12.50 -2.44
C TYR A 577 16.09 12.84 -3.07
N ALA A 578 17.16 12.74 -2.29
CA ALA A 578 18.54 12.97 -2.71
C ALA A 578 18.97 11.96 -3.79
N VAL A 579 18.69 10.67 -3.58
CA VAL A 579 19.08 9.61 -4.51
C VAL A 579 18.35 9.77 -5.85
N ILE A 580 17.03 10.05 -5.84
CA ILE A 580 16.26 10.31 -7.08
C ILE A 580 16.78 11.55 -7.79
N TYR A 581 17.10 12.62 -7.06
CA TYR A 581 17.69 13.84 -7.64
C TYR A 581 19.02 13.55 -8.34
N ARG A 582 19.96 12.89 -7.65
CA ARG A 582 21.28 12.58 -8.19
C ARG A 582 21.22 11.63 -9.38
N LEU A 583 20.34 10.63 -9.36
CA LEU A 583 20.12 9.75 -10.51
C LEU A 583 19.56 10.54 -11.70
N SER A 584 18.59 11.43 -11.46
CA SER A 584 18.04 12.33 -12.51
C SER A 584 19.11 13.23 -13.14
N GLN A 585 20.16 13.60 -12.38
CA GLN A 585 21.30 14.36 -12.94
C GLN A 585 22.08 13.52 -13.96
N ARG A 586 22.39 12.25 -13.62
CA ARG A 586 23.09 11.34 -14.54
C ARG A 586 22.26 11.02 -15.79
N LEU A 587 20.94 11.02 -15.66
CA LEU A 587 20.02 10.76 -16.77
C LEU A 587 19.62 12.02 -17.55
N GLY A 588 20.13 13.19 -17.16
CA GLY A 588 20.03 14.44 -17.93
C GLY A 588 18.68 15.16 -17.87
N PHE A 589 17.88 14.96 -16.82
CA PHE A 589 16.57 15.62 -16.69
C PHE A 589 16.28 16.21 -15.30
N ALA A 590 17.27 16.27 -14.41
CA ALA A 590 17.11 16.85 -13.07
C ALA A 590 16.64 18.31 -13.10
N ASP A 591 17.20 19.13 -13.99
CA ASP A 591 16.89 20.56 -14.05
C ASP A 591 15.39 20.79 -14.31
N GLU A 592 14.80 20.08 -15.27
CA GLU A 592 13.36 20.19 -15.55
C GLU A 592 12.49 19.57 -14.45
N MET A 593 12.91 18.42 -13.90
CA MET A 593 12.10 17.69 -12.92
C MET A 593 12.06 18.38 -11.55
N PHE A 594 13.13 19.09 -11.14
CA PHE A 594 13.28 19.66 -9.80
C PHE A 594 13.22 21.20 -9.74
N LYS A 595 13.05 21.90 -10.87
CA LYS A 595 13.07 23.39 -10.93
C LYS A 595 12.10 24.12 -10.01
N THR A 596 10.99 23.48 -9.63
CA THR A 596 9.93 24.05 -8.79
C THR A 596 10.16 23.82 -7.30
N PHE A 597 11.14 23.00 -6.92
CA PHE A 597 11.37 22.63 -5.53
C PHE A 597 12.39 23.54 -4.85
N GLU A 598 12.19 23.71 -3.55
CA GLU A 598 13.19 24.30 -2.69
C GLU A 598 14.27 23.24 -2.41
N MET A 599 15.49 23.51 -2.86
CA MET A 599 16.63 22.60 -2.70
C MET A 599 17.48 23.03 -1.51
N VAL A 600 17.79 22.08 -0.62
CA VAL A 600 18.64 22.27 0.56
C VAL A 600 19.86 21.35 0.49
N ASP A 601 20.89 21.63 1.28
CA ASP A 601 22.05 20.75 1.41
C ASP A 601 21.66 19.51 2.25
N GLY A 602 21.66 18.34 1.61
CA GLY A 602 21.54 17.05 2.25
C GLY A 602 22.90 16.50 2.68
N LYS A 603 22.93 15.20 3.03
CA LYS A 603 24.15 14.57 3.56
C LYS A 603 25.27 14.40 2.53
N PHE A 604 24.92 14.01 1.30
CA PHE A 604 25.88 13.76 0.21
C PHE A 604 25.66 14.65 -1.02
N SER A 605 24.48 15.23 -1.17
CA SER A 605 24.13 16.15 -2.25
C SER A 605 23.05 17.12 -1.81
N LYS A 606 22.64 18.00 -2.70
CA LYS A 606 21.37 18.71 -2.54
C LYS A 606 20.19 17.74 -2.59
N GLU A 607 19.10 18.13 -1.95
CA GLU A 607 17.82 17.43 -1.92
C GLU A 607 16.64 18.43 -1.84
N PRO A 608 15.47 18.12 -2.41
CA PRO A 608 14.29 18.95 -2.23
C PRO A 608 13.70 18.83 -0.82
N THR A 609 13.07 19.90 -0.32
CA THR A 609 12.31 19.86 0.95
C THR A 609 10.99 19.10 0.78
N ALA A 610 10.60 18.33 1.80
CA ALA A 610 9.31 17.63 1.80
C ALA A 610 8.13 18.60 1.66
N GLU A 611 8.24 19.79 2.25
CA GLU A 611 7.25 20.85 2.18
C GLU A 611 7.04 21.36 0.75
N SER A 612 8.11 21.58 -0.02
CA SER A 612 7.97 22.04 -1.41
C SER A 612 7.36 20.96 -2.32
N ILE A 613 7.70 19.69 -2.09
CA ILE A 613 7.09 18.56 -2.81
C ILE A 613 5.60 18.45 -2.49
N LEU A 614 5.22 18.51 -1.21
CA LEU A 614 3.81 18.45 -0.80
C LEU A 614 3.00 19.60 -1.41
N ARG A 615 3.56 20.81 -1.50
CA ARG A 615 2.89 21.94 -2.16
C ARG A 615 2.69 21.70 -3.66
N GLU A 616 3.63 21.06 -4.36
CA GLU A 616 3.42 20.67 -5.76
C GLU A 616 2.32 19.60 -5.89
N ILE A 617 2.29 18.60 -4.99
CA ILE A 617 1.19 17.62 -4.91
C ILE A 617 -0.14 18.34 -4.73
N ASN A 618 -0.24 19.27 -3.77
CA ASN A 618 -1.47 20.03 -3.51
C ASN A 618 -1.90 20.90 -4.69
N ARG A 619 -0.97 21.44 -5.47
CA ARG A 619 -1.26 22.23 -6.67
C ARG A 619 -1.87 21.40 -7.80
N GLY A 620 -1.61 20.09 -7.83
CA GLY A 620 -2.10 19.18 -8.88
C GLY A 620 -3.23 18.24 -8.45
N GLY A 621 -3.40 17.98 -7.16
CA GLY A 621 -4.26 16.91 -6.60
C GLY A 621 -5.77 17.14 -6.60
N TRP A 622 -6.32 17.86 -7.58
CA TRP A 622 -7.71 18.32 -7.58
C TRP A 622 -8.74 17.20 -7.67
N SER A 623 -8.48 16.17 -8.47
CA SER A 623 -9.35 15.00 -8.70
C SER A 623 -9.71 14.20 -7.44
N THR A 624 -8.95 14.29 -6.36
CA THR A 624 -9.24 13.63 -5.08
C THR A 624 -9.51 14.63 -3.96
N GLY A 625 -9.38 15.93 -4.22
CA GLY A 625 -9.33 16.95 -3.17
C GLY A 625 -8.12 16.74 -2.26
N TYR A 626 -6.97 16.33 -2.81
CA TYR A 626 -5.69 16.29 -2.10
C TYR A 626 -5.01 17.66 -2.19
N THR A 627 -5.75 18.72 -1.90
CA THR A 627 -5.37 20.12 -2.18
C THR A 627 -5.34 20.97 -0.91
N GLY A 628 -6.21 20.69 0.07
CA GLY A 628 -6.27 21.43 1.32
C GLY A 628 -5.20 21.03 2.36
N GLN A 629 -4.41 19.97 2.12
CA GLN A 629 -3.47 19.42 3.12
C GLN A 629 -2.08 20.06 3.08
N SER A 630 -1.99 21.33 3.45
CA SER A 630 -0.70 22.01 3.51
C SER A 630 0.24 21.44 4.60
N PRO A 631 1.57 21.60 4.45
CA PRO A 631 2.52 21.22 5.49
C PRO A 631 2.18 21.82 6.87
N GLU A 632 1.73 23.07 6.90
CA GLU A 632 1.42 23.82 8.12
C GLU A 632 0.23 23.20 8.85
N ARG A 633 -0.87 22.91 8.14
CA ARG A 633 -2.06 22.27 8.73
C ARG A 633 -1.73 20.89 9.26
N LEU A 634 -1.01 20.07 8.51
CA LEU A 634 -0.65 18.72 8.95
C LEU A 634 0.29 18.73 10.17
N LYS A 635 1.26 19.65 10.21
CA LYS A 635 2.11 19.85 11.40
C LYS A 635 1.29 20.32 12.61
N ALA A 636 0.29 21.19 12.41
CA ALA A 636 -0.62 21.63 13.46
C ALA A 636 -1.43 20.46 14.04
N HIS A 637 -1.91 19.53 13.20
CA HIS A 637 -2.61 18.33 13.66
C HIS A 637 -1.72 17.45 14.54
N MET A 638 -0.44 17.28 14.18
CA MET A 638 0.50 16.47 14.98
C MET A 638 0.83 17.09 16.35
N ARG A 639 0.91 18.42 16.44
CA ARG A 639 1.06 19.13 17.73
C ARG A 639 -0.20 19.05 18.59
N ASN A 640 -1.38 19.05 17.96
CA ASN A 640 -2.68 19.20 18.63
C ASN A 640 -3.49 17.88 18.69
N GLN A 641 -2.86 16.71 18.65
CA GLN A 641 -3.56 15.41 18.63
C GLN A 641 -4.59 15.23 19.76
N HIS A 642 -4.30 15.76 20.96
CA HIS A 642 -5.18 15.69 22.12
C HIS A 642 -6.52 16.45 21.97
N LYS A 643 -6.64 17.32 20.95
CA LYS A 643 -7.85 18.11 20.70
C LYS A 643 -8.88 17.37 19.84
N PHE A 644 -8.50 16.29 19.17
CA PHE A 644 -9.43 15.56 18.30
C PHE A 644 -10.21 14.53 19.12
N ASP A 645 -11.53 14.55 18.98
CA ASP A 645 -12.39 13.55 19.62
C ASP A 645 -12.10 12.14 19.10
N ILE A 646 -12.13 11.15 19.98
CA ILE A 646 -11.71 9.79 19.66
C ILE A 646 -12.73 9.07 18.78
N ILE A 647 -13.99 9.48 18.72
CA ILE A 647 -15.01 8.79 17.92
C ILE A 647 -15.16 9.49 16.57
N THR A 648 -15.41 10.79 16.61
CA THR A 648 -15.68 11.62 15.43
C THR A 648 -14.42 12.07 14.71
N LEU A 649 -13.24 11.97 15.35
CA LEU A 649 -11.97 12.53 14.87
C LEU A 649 -12.00 14.04 14.67
N ARG A 650 -12.99 14.75 15.19
CA ARG A 650 -13.21 16.17 14.93
C ARG A 650 -12.64 17.03 16.06
N ALA A 651 -11.97 18.11 15.71
CA ALA A 651 -11.53 19.12 16.65
C ALA A 651 -12.65 20.13 16.97
N PRO A 652 -12.62 20.80 18.14
CA PRO A 652 -13.53 21.91 18.46
C PRO A 652 -13.48 22.99 17.38
N LYS A 653 -14.63 23.60 17.04
CA LYS A 653 -14.72 24.60 15.96
C LYS A 653 -13.99 25.92 16.29
N ASP A 654 -13.85 26.24 17.56
CA ASP A 654 -13.26 27.45 18.09
C ASP A 654 -11.73 27.36 18.27
N ASP A 655 -11.11 26.22 17.98
CA ASP A 655 -9.66 26.09 18.07
C ASP A 655 -8.93 26.91 16.97
N PRO A 656 -7.90 27.71 17.33
CA PRO A 656 -7.25 28.62 16.37
C PRO A 656 -6.34 27.92 15.35
N GLU A 657 -5.88 26.69 15.60
CA GLU A 657 -4.96 25.98 14.71
C GLU A 657 -5.65 24.89 13.89
N VAL A 658 -6.53 24.12 14.55
CA VAL A 658 -7.19 22.93 13.99
C VAL A 658 -8.71 23.01 14.06
N GLY A 659 -9.26 24.22 14.20
CA GLY A 659 -10.69 24.49 14.38
C GLY A 659 -11.59 23.74 13.39
N GLY A 660 -12.39 22.81 13.91
CA GLY A 660 -13.38 22.05 13.13
C GLY A 660 -12.83 20.99 12.18
N ASP A 661 -11.50 20.87 12.06
CA ASP A 661 -10.83 19.90 11.19
C ASP A 661 -11.05 18.46 11.67
N TYR A 662 -11.04 17.50 10.73
CA TYR A 662 -10.92 16.08 11.05
C TYR A 662 -9.45 15.67 11.10
N TYR A 663 -9.09 14.79 12.04
CA TYR A 663 -7.70 14.37 12.23
C TYR A 663 -7.07 13.81 10.94
N GLY A 664 -5.90 14.35 10.59
CA GLY A 664 -5.19 14.09 9.34
C GLY A 664 -5.86 14.53 8.03
N LEU A 665 -6.89 15.40 8.04
CA LEU A 665 -7.52 15.97 6.83
C LEU A 665 -7.82 14.92 5.74
N PRO A 666 -8.59 13.85 6.06
CA PRO A 666 -8.82 12.75 5.15
C PRO A 666 -9.40 13.24 3.83
N TRP A 667 -8.79 12.84 2.70
CA TRP A 667 -9.23 13.33 1.40
C TRP A 667 -10.56 12.67 0.99
N PRO A 668 -11.53 13.38 0.39
CA PRO A 668 -11.38 14.76 -0.09
C PRO A 668 -11.28 15.84 0.99
N CYS A 669 -10.30 16.71 0.82
CA CYS A 669 -10.14 17.97 1.53
C CYS A 669 -10.12 19.08 0.47
N TRP A 670 -11.32 19.53 0.08
CA TRP A 670 -11.52 20.37 -1.08
C TRP A 670 -10.88 21.77 -0.98
N GLY A 671 -10.55 22.33 -2.15
CA GLY A 671 -10.07 23.70 -2.26
C GLY A 671 -8.63 23.91 -1.77
N THR A 672 -8.25 25.18 -1.67
CA THR A 672 -6.92 25.55 -1.17
C THR A 672 -6.84 25.41 0.36
N PRO A 673 -5.64 25.38 0.96
CA PRO A 673 -5.49 25.39 2.41
C PRO A 673 -6.23 26.54 3.11
N GLU A 674 -6.35 27.70 2.46
CA GLU A 674 -7.04 28.90 2.97
C GLU A 674 -8.56 28.73 3.00
N MET A 675 -9.13 27.93 2.09
CA MET A 675 -10.55 27.56 2.13
C MET A 675 -10.89 26.74 3.40
N ARG A 676 -9.88 26.13 4.03
CA ARG A 676 -9.99 25.38 5.29
C ARG A 676 -11.12 24.34 5.32
N HIS A 677 -11.33 23.63 4.22
CA HIS A 677 -12.20 22.45 4.25
C HIS A 677 -11.66 21.45 5.32
N PRO A 678 -12.52 20.85 6.18
CA PRO A 678 -12.06 20.07 7.34
C PRO A 678 -11.55 18.65 6.99
N GLY A 679 -11.77 18.23 5.74
CA GLY A 679 -11.56 16.86 5.28
C GLY A 679 -12.85 16.03 5.37
N THR A 680 -12.89 14.90 4.67
CA THR A 680 -14.06 14.04 4.54
C THR A 680 -13.81 12.72 5.25
N HIS A 681 -14.16 12.63 6.54
CA HIS A 681 -13.89 11.42 7.33
C HIS A 681 -14.77 10.22 6.94
N VAL A 682 -16.01 10.45 6.51
CA VAL A 682 -16.93 9.44 5.95
C VAL A 682 -17.29 9.81 4.52
N LEU A 683 -16.86 8.98 3.57
CA LEU A 683 -17.23 9.18 2.16
C LEU A 683 -18.72 8.96 1.95
N TYR A 684 -19.31 9.76 1.06
CA TYR A 684 -20.66 9.56 0.53
C TYR A 684 -21.79 9.77 1.54
N ASN A 685 -21.52 10.52 2.62
CA ASN A 685 -22.51 10.92 3.60
C ASN A 685 -23.23 12.20 3.18
N THR A 686 -24.49 12.04 2.77
CA THR A 686 -25.37 13.13 2.34
C THR A 686 -25.99 13.90 3.51
N ASN A 687 -25.87 13.39 4.75
CA ASN A 687 -26.39 14.05 5.95
C ASN A 687 -25.46 15.13 6.51
N ILE A 688 -24.28 15.32 5.90
CA ILE A 688 -23.30 16.34 6.26
C ILE A 688 -23.18 17.31 5.07
N PRO A 689 -23.15 18.64 5.29
CA PRO A 689 -22.89 19.59 4.22
C PRO A 689 -21.55 19.31 3.54
N VAL A 690 -21.45 19.52 2.23
CA VAL A 690 -20.20 19.29 1.48
C VAL A 690 -19.05 20.13 2.05
N ALA A 691 -19.30 21.39 2.41
CA ALA A 691 -18.31 22.27 3.04
C ALA A 691 -17.79 21.77 4.40
N GLU A 692 -18.52 20.84 5.04
CA GLU A 692 -18.23 20.28 6.37
C GLU A 692 -17.72 18.83 6.29
N GLY A 693 -17.34 18.37 5.08
CA GLY A 693 -16.82 17.03 4.84
C GLY A 693 -17.87 15.96 4.55
N GLY A 694 -19.05 16.35 4.05
CA GLY A 694 -20.03 15.44 3.48
C GLY A 694 -19.86 15.21 1.97
N GLY A 695 -20.76 14.43 1.37
CA GLY A 695 -20.75 14.21 -0.09
C GLY A 695 -21.70 13.13 -0.57
N ALA A 696 -21.61 12.82 -1.86
CA ALA A 696 -22.46 11.85 -2.55
C ALA A 696 -21.65 10.93 -3.48
N PHE A 697 -22.26 9.92 -4.10
CA PHE A 697 -21.53 9.06 -5.04
C PHE A 697 -21.18 9.80 -6.33
N ARG A 698 -20.10 9.36 -6.99
CA ARG A 698 -19.59 10.03 -8.19
C ARG A 698 -20.22 9.46 -9.47
N PRO A 699 -20.79 10.28 -10.37
CA PRO A 699 -21.26 9.88 -11.70
C PRO A 699 -20.10 9.66 -12.68
N ARG A 700 -19.19 8.73 -12.36
CA ARG A 700 -17.92 8.52 -13.10
C ARG A 700 -18.11 7.87 -14.47
N PHE A 701 -19.20 7.14 -14.68
CA PHE A 701 -19.38 6.26 -15.84
C PHE A 701 -20.43 6.78 -16.83
N GLY A 702 -20.58 8.10 -16.90
CA GLY A 702 -21.62 8.77 -17.66
C GLY A 702 -22.80 9.18 -16.81
N LEU A 703 -23.76 9.85 -17.45
CA LEU A 703 -24.97 10.39 -16.80
C LEU A 703 -26.20 9.52 -17.06
N GLU A 704 -26.15 8.67 -18.08
CA GLU A 704 -27.24 7.79 -18.53
C GLU A 704 -26.65 6.51 -19.12
N ARG A 705 -27.35 5.40 -18.99
CA ARG A 705 -27.09 4.14 -19.70
C ARG A 705 -28.41 3.54 -20.15
N GLU A 706 -28.53 3.25 -21.44
CA GLU A 706 -29.69 2.54 -22.02
C GLU A 706 -31.04 3.21 -21.68
N GLY A 707 -31.10 4.53 -21.70
CA GLY A 707 -32.31 5.30 -21.36
C GLY A 707 -32.56 5.46 -19.86
N VAL A 708 -31.71 4.90 -19.00
CA VAL A 708 -31.84 4.98 -17.53
C VAL A 708 -30.79 5.93 -16.98
N SER A 709 -31.23 6.87 -16.15
CA SER A 709 -30.34 7.83 -15.48
C SER A 709 -29.35 7.12 -14.54
N LEU A 710 -28.09 7.55 -14.61
CA LEU A 710 -27.04 7.21 -13.64
C LEU A 710 -26.85 8.29 -12.58
N LEU A 711 -27.64 9.36 -12.64
CA LEU A 711 -27.69 10.40 -11.61
C LEU A 711 -28.54 9.91 -10.43
N ALA A 712 -28.21 10.37 -9.22
CA ALA A 712 -29.04 10.07 -8.04
C ALA A 712 -30.46 10.62 -8.23
N GLU A 713 -31.42 10.03 -7.54
CA GLU A 713 -32.83 10.47 -7.54
C GLU A 713 -33.28 10.68 -6.10
N ASP A 714 -33.91 11.81 -5.81
CA ASP A 714 -34.39 12.17 -4.46
C ASP A 714 -33.31 12.06 -3.34
N SER A 715 -32.05 12.29 -3.70
CA SER A 715 -30.90 12.14 -2.80
C SER A 715 -29.82 13.15 -3.14
N TRP A 716 -29.56 14.09 -2.24
CA TRP A 716 -28.53 15.13 -2.37
C TRP A 716 -27.87 15.40 -1.01
N PRO A 717 -26.65 15.97 -0.96
CA PRO A 717 -26.07 16.46 0.28
C PRO A 717 -26.93 17.55 0.92
N VAL A 718 -27.07 17.54 2.24
CA VAL A 718 -27.82 18.57 2.97
C VAL A 718 -27.23 19.96 2.71
N GLY A 719 -28.11 20.92 2.42
CA GLY A 719 -27.74 22.30 2.08
C GLY A 719 -27.28 22.50 0.63
N SER A 720 -27.49 21.52 -0.25
CA SER A 720 -27.26 21.68 -1.69
C SER A 720 -28.39 22.47 -2.35
N ASP A 721 -28.03 23.40 -3.24
CA ASP A 721 -28.99 24.16 -4.06
C ASP A 721 -29.60 23.31 -5.20
N ILE A 722 -29.01 22.15 -5.50
CA ILE A 722 -29.54 21.18 -6.47
C ILE A 722 -30.04 19.96 -5.71
N GLU A 723 -31.36 19.89 -5.52
CA GLU A 723 -32.04 18.85 -4.75
C GLU A 723 -32.32 17.57 -5.58
N ASP A 724 -31.35 17.15 -6.40
CA ASP A 724 -31.41 15.91 -7.18
C ASP A 724 -30.00 15.46 -7.60
N GLY A 725 -29.90 14.43 -8.45
CA GLY A 725 -28.65 14.06 -9.10
C GLY A 725 -28.18 15.09 -10.14
N TYR A 726 -26.88 15.34 -10.20
CA TYR A 726 -26.28 16.34 -11.10
C TYR A 726 -24.90 15.88 -11.64
N PRO A 727 -24.50 16.33 -12.84
CA PRO A 727 -23.21 15.99 -13.42
C PRO A 727 -22.04 16.64 -12.67
N GLU A 728 -20.82 16.27 -13.05
CA GLU A 728 -19.63 16.96 -12.55
C GLU A 728 -19.60 18.43 -12.98
N PHE A 729 -18.97 19.27 -12.16
CA PHE A 729 -18.90 20.71 -12.43
C PHE A 729 -17.83 21.05 -13.47
N THR A 730 -18.27 21.74 -14.50
CA THR A 730 -17.43 22.37 -15.54
C THR A 730 -17.73 23.85 -15.62
N MET A 731 -16.86 24.61 -16.31
CA MET A 731 -17.14 26.00 -16.60
C MET A 731 -18.48 26.19 -17.33
N ALA A 732 -18.80 25.29 -18.27
CA ALA A 732 -20.10 25.29 -18.95
C ALA A 732 -21.28 25.11 -17.99
N LEU A 733 -21.14 24.22 -17.00
CA LEU A 733 -22.20 24.01 -16.02
C LEU A 733 -22.38 25.24 -15.13
N LEU A 734 -21.28 25.85 -14.65
CA LEU A 734 -21.36 27.09 -13.88
C LEU A 734 -22.05 28.21 -14.65
N GLN A 735 -21.70 28.39 -15.94
CA GLN A 735 -22.35 29.38 -16.82
C GLN A 735 -23.84 29.11 -16.98
N LYS A 736 -24.22 27.83 -17.17
CA LYS A 736 -25.62 27.43 -17.29
C LYS A 736 -26.43 27.73 -16.02
N LEU A 737 -25.80 27.62 -14.85
CA LEU A 737 -26.41 27.93 -13.55
C LEU A 737 -26.31 29.43 -13.18
N GLY A 738 -25.57 30.23 -13.93
CA GLY A 738 -25.28 31.64 -13.62
C GLY A 738 -24.26 31.83 -12.48
N TRP A 739 -23.62 30.75 -12.03
CA TRP A 739 -22.67 30.74 -10.91
C TRP A 739 -21.25 31.15 -11.31
N ASP A 740 -20.94 31.26 -12.59
CA ASP A 740 -19.62 31.66 -13.07
C ASP A 740 -19.26 33.10 -12.71
N SER A 741 -20.27 33.95 -12.46
CA SER A 741 -20.09 35.32 -11.94
C SER A 741 -19.45 35.37 -10.55
N GLU A 742 -19.43 34.25 -9.83
CA GLU A 742 -18.82 34.13 -8.50
C GLU A 742 -17.34 33.72 -8.52
N LEU A 743 -16.80 33.46 -9.72
CA LEU A 743 -15.36 33.28 -9.92
C LEU A 743 -14.66 34.64 -9.77
N THR A 744 -13.56 34.66 -9.04
CA THR A 744 -12.66 35.81 -9.00
C THR A 744 -12.01 36.03 -10.37
N ALA A 745 -11.49 37.24 -10.61
CA ALA A 745 -10.77 37.54 -11.86
C ALA A 745 -9.55 36.63 -12.05
N GLU A 746 -8.86 36.26 -10.96
CA GLU A 746 -7.69 35.38 -10.98
C GLU A 746 -8.06 33.94 -11.34
N GLU A 747 -9.10 33.37 -10.70
CA GLU A 747 -9.60 32.03 -11.02
C GLU A 747 -10.06 31.95 -12.48
N ARG A 748 -10.80 32.96 -12.95
CA ARG A 748 -11.25 33.05 -14.33
C ARG A 748 -10.08 33.07 -15.32
N ALA A 749 -9.05 33.88 -15.04
CA ALA A 749 -7.87 33.96 -15.90
C ALA A 749 -7.11 32.61 -15.99
N VAL A 750 -7.04 31.85 -14.89
CA VAL A 750 -6.43 30.51 -14.89
C VAL A 750 -7.23 29.53 -15.75
N ILE A 751 -8.55 29.52 -15.61
CA ILE A 751 -9.46 28.69 -16.40
C ILE A 751 -9.36 29.04 -17.90
N GLU A 752 -9.36 30.33 -18.23
CA GLU A 752 -9.20 30.84 -19.60
C GLU A 752 -7.88 30.40 -20.23
N LYS A 753 -6.78 30.48 -19.46
CA LYS A 753 -5.47 30.00 -19.87
C LYS A 753 -5.45 28.50 -20.14
N ILE A 754 -6.10 27.68 -19.30
CA ILE A 754 -6.19 26.22 -19.50
C ILE A 754 -6.96 25.90 -20.79
N GLY A 755 -8.03 26.65 -21.07
CA GLY A 755 -8.78 26.56 -22.32
C GLY A 755 -8.07 27.22 -23.51
N ASN A 756 -6.81 27.68 -23.39
CA ASN A 756 -6.06 28.40 -24.42
C ASN A 756 -6.84 29.60 -25.01
N ASN A 757 -7.65 30.29 -24.20
CA ASN A 757 -8.57 31.35 -24.61
C ASN A 757 -9.57 30.96 -25.71
N ASN A 758 -9.77 29.66 -25.97
CA ASN A 758 -10.77 29.15 -26.89
C ASN A 758 -12.09 28.90 -26.13
N PRO A 759 -13.20 29.53 -26.50
CA PRO A 759 -14.47 29.43 -25.75
C PRO A 759 -14.98 27.99 -25.55
N GLU A 760 -14.86 27.11 -26.53
CA GLU A 760 -15.31 25.72 -26.42
C GLU A 760 -14.42 24.89 -25.49
N ALA A 761 -13.11 25.14 -25.50
CA ALA A 761 -12.18 24.49 -24.60
C ALA A 761 -12.33 25.01 -23.16
N ILE A 762 -12.54 26.33 -22.99
CA ILE A 762 -12.85 26.96 -21.70
C ILE A 762 -14.09 26.32 -21.08
N ALA A 763 -15.17 26.17 -21.87
CA ALA A 763 -16.41 25.55 -21.42
C ALA A 763 -16.21 24.12 -20.87
N LYS A 764 -15.22 23.38 -21.40
CA LYS A 764 -14.89 22.00 -20.99
C LYS A 764 -13.95 21.90 -19.79
N VAL A 765 -13.38 23.01 -19.31
CA VAL A 765 -12.53 22.99 -18.11
C VAL A 765 -13.38 22.52 -16.93
N SER A 766 -12.98 21.41 -16.32
CA SER A 766 -13.68 20.78 -15.21
C SER A 766 -13.03 21.12 -13.87
N TRP A 767 -13.76 20.84 -12.79
CA TRP A 767 -13.29 20.88 -11.41
C TRP A 767 -11.97 20.12 -11.14
N THR A 768 -11.58 19.17 -12.00
CA THR A 768 -10.29 18.46 -11.91
C THR A 768 -9.14 19.12 -12.68
N LEU A 769 -9.44 19.99 -13.64
CA LEU A 769 -8.42 20.60 -14.51
C LEU A 769 -8.12 22.04 -14.13
N ASP A 770 -9.08 22.72 -13.49
CA ASP A 770 -8.93 24.06 -12.96
C ASP A 770 -7.89 24.11 -11.82
N LEU A 771 -6.71 24.66 -12.14
CA LEU A 771 -5.60 24.82 -11.20
C LEU A 771 -5.82 25.93 -10.16
N SER A 772 -6.85 26.77 -10.32
CA SER A 772 -7.19 27.79 -9.34
C SER A 772 -8.07 27.25 -8.21
N GLY A 773 -8.80 26.16 -8.46
CA GLY A 773 -9.80 25.62 -7.56
C GLY A 773 -11.12 26.39 -7.52
N GLY A 774 -11.29 27.41 -8.35
CA GLY A 774 -12.48 28.25 -8.40
C GLY A 774 -13.76 27.46 -8.67
N ILE A 775 -13.73 26.51 -9.62
CA ILE A 775 -14.89 25.65 -9.91
C ILE A 775 -15.30 24.84 -8.67
N GLN A 776 -14.34 24.28 -7.93
CA GLN A 776 -14.64 23.53 -6.70
C GLN A 776 -15.21 24.44 -5.62
N ARG A 777 -14.58 25.61 -5.41
CA ARG A 777 -15.00 26.58 -4.40
C ARG A 777 -16.44 27.02 -4.63
N VAL A 778 -16.79 27.37 -5.87
CA VAL A 778 -18.15 27.81 -6.24
C VAL A 778 -19.15 26.66 -6.07
N ALA A 779 -18.87 25.46 -6.58
CA ALA A 779 -19.77 24.31 -6.40
C ALA A 779 -20.07 24.03 -4.92
N ILE A 780 -19.04 24.06 -4.06
CA ILE A 780 -19.16 23.81 -2.62
C ILE A 780 -19.92 24.93 -1.90
N LYS A 781 -19.76 26.19 -2.35
CA LYS A 781 -20.55 27.32 -1.81
C LYS A 781 -22.05 27.10 -1.99
N HIS A 782 -22.45 26.47 -3.09
CA HIS A 782 -23.83 26.05 -3.38
C HIS A 782 -24.19 24.66 -2.81
N GLY A 783 -23.41 24.17 -1.84
CA GLY A 783 -23.61 22.87 -1.19
C GLY A 783 -23.47 21.66 -2.12
N CYS A 784 -22.96 21.84 -3.33
CA CYS A 784 -22.81 20.78 -4.32
C CYS A 784 -21.41 20.15 -4.26
N VAL A 785 -21.36 18.85 -4.52
CA VAL A 785 -20.09 18.11 -4.63
C VAL A 785 -19.45 18.39 -6.01
N PRO A 786 -18.17 18.78 -6.09
CA PRO A 786 -17.56 19.15 -7.37
C PRO A 786 -17.61 18.07 -8.45
N PHE A 787 -17.49 16.80 -8.06
CA PHE A 787 -17.51 15.67 -8.99
C PHE A 787 -18.90 15.24 -9.45
N GLY A 788 -19.98 15.87 -8.95
CA GLY A 788 -21.35 15.50 -9.25
C GLY A 788 -22.03 14.64 -8.17
N ASN A 789 -23.27 14.23 -8.44
CA ASN A 789 -24.10 13.39 -7.59
C ASN A 789 -24.78 12.28 -8.42
N GLY A 790 -24.20 11.08 -8.34
CA GLY A 790 -24.60 9.92 -9.13
C GLY A 790 -25.14 8.76 -8.31
N LYS A 791 -25.57 7.70 -9.00
CA LYS A 791 -25.82 6.38 -8.43
C LYS A 791 -24.52 5.57 -8.41
N ALA A 792 -24.31 4.80 -7.34
CA ALA A 792 -23.39 3.68 -7.38
C ALA A 792 -23.94 2.62 -8.36
N ARG A 793 -23.10 1.77 -8.94
CA ARG A 793 -23.54 0.74 -9.88
C ARG A 793 -23.15 -0.66 -9.41
N VAL A 794 -24.09 -1.60 -9.51
CA VAL A 794 -23.83 -3.02 -9.28
C VAL A 794 -23.58 -3.79 -10.59
N VAL A 795 -23.79 -3.14 -11.74
CA VAL A 795 -23.40 -3.59 -13.08
C VAL A 795 -22.29 -2.68 -13.61
N ALA A 796 -21.10 -3.22 -13.85
CA ALA A 796 -19.96 -2.47 -14.39
C ALA A 796 -19.57 -3.02 -15.77
N TRP A 797 -20.28 -2.56 -16.79
CA TRP A 797 -20.16 -3.03 -18.19
C TRP A 797 -18.77 -2.91 -18.81
N ASN A 798 -17.85 -2.13 -18.21
CA ASN A 798 -16.45 -2.03 -18.65
C ASN A 798 -15.52 -3.06 -17.98
N LEU A 799 -16.03 -3.89 -17.07
CA LEU A 799 -15.27 -4.96 -16.44
C LEU A 799 -15.55 -6.30 -17.13
N PRO A 800 -14.61 -7.27 -17.04
CA PRO A 800 -14.75 -8.55 -17.72
C PRO A 800 -16.01 -9.33 -17.34
N ASP A 801 -16.44 -9.24 -16.07
CA ASP A 801 -17.72 -9.71 -15.56
C ASP A 801 -18.52 -8.50 -15.03
N PRO A 802 -19.53 -8.00 -15.77
CA PRO A 802 -20.29 -6.82 -15.39
C PRO A 802 -21.02 -6.97 -14.05
N VAL A 803 -21.58 -8.15 -13.78
CA VAL A 803 -22.00 -8.61 -12.46
C VAL A 803 -20.99 -9.67 -11.99
N PRO A 804 -20.51 -9.65 -10.74
CA PRO A 804 -19.60 -10.68 -10.25
C PRO A 804 -20.14 -12.10 -10.45
N VAL A 805 -19.34 -12.97 -11.08
CA VAL A 805 -19.64 -14.38 -11.30
C VAL A 805 -18.61 -15.21 -10.54
N HIS A 806 -19.06 -16.27 -9.86
CA HIS A 806 -18.14 -17.23 -9.23
C HIS A 806 -17.35 -17.99 -10.30
N ARG A 807 -16.04 -18.12 -10.09
CA ARG A 807 -15.15 -18.92 -10.91
C ARG A 807 -14.22 -19.67 -9.97
N GLU A 808 -14.01 -20.95 -10.21
CA GLU A 808 -13.08 -21.73 -9.39
C GLU A 808 -11.65 -21.20 -9.54
N PRO A 809 -10.84 -21.25 -8.45
CA PRO A 809 -9.40 -21.01 -8.52
C PRO A 809 -8.73 -21.83 -9.64
N ILE A 810 -7.62 -21.34 -10.18
CA ILE A 810 -6.87 -22.03 -11.26
C ILE A 810 -6.49 -23.44 -10.81
N TYR A 811 -6.06 -23.56 -9.55
CA TYR A 811 -5.75 -24.82 -8.89
C TYR A 811 -6.77 -25.07 -7.78
N THR A 812 -7.71 -25.97 -8.02
CA THR A 812 -8.81 -26.29 -7.09
C THR A 812 -8.89 -27.80 -6.82
N PRO A 813 -9.25 -28.24 -5.60
CA PRO A 813 -9.50 -29.64 -5.30
C PRO A 813 -10.88 -30.12 -5.82
N ARG A 814 -11.66 -29.22 -6.45
CA ARG A 814 -13.02 -29.47 -6.94
C ARG A 814 -13.08 -29.40 -8.47
N PRO A 815 -12.50 -30.38 -9.19
CA PRO A 815 -12.56 -30.41 -10.66
C PRO A 815 -14.00 -30.51 -11.17
N ASP A 816 -14.91 -31.05 -10.36
CA ASP A 816 -16.35 -31.08 -10.67
C ASP A 816 -16.95 -29.67 -10.78
N LEU A 817 -16.48 -28.71 -9.97
CA LEU A 817 -16.93 -27.32 -10.03
C LEU A 817 -16.30 -26.53 -11.19
N VAL A 818 -15.15 -26.96 -11.72
CA VAL A 818 -14.52 -26.29 -12.87
C VAL A 818 -15.40 -26.39 -14.12
N ALA A 819 -16.16 -27.49 -14.27
CA ALA A 819 -17.09 -27.65 -15.38
C ALA A 819 -18.23 -26.62 -15.37
N ASP A 820 -18.70 -26.25 -14.17
CA ASP A 820 -19.80 -25.29 -13.99
C ASP A 820 -19.29 -23.84 -13.90
N TYR A 821 -18.11 -23.66 -13.30
CA TYR A 821 -17.53 -22.35 -12.95
C TYR A 821 -16.07 -22.24 -13.42
N PRO A 822 -15.80 -22.36 -14.74
CA PRO A 822 -14.44 -22.25 -15.24
C PRO A 822 -13.90 -20.83 -15.06
N THR A 823 -12.56 -20.75 -15.02
CA THR A 823 -11.86 -19.47 -15.16
C THR A 823 -12.10 -18.88 -16.55
N ARG A 824 -11.65 -17.64 -16.76
CA ARG A 824 -11.87 -16.91 -18.01
C ARG A 824 -10.98 -17.42 -19.13
N GLU A 825 -11.52 -17.38 -20.35
CA GLU A 825 -10.76 -17.57 -21.58
C GLU A 825 -9.46 -16.77 -21.61
N ASP A 826 -8.45 -17.38 -22.21
CA ASP A 826 -7.13 -16.78 -22.36
C ASP A 826 -7.19 -15.49 -23.19
N GLY A 827 -6.31 -14.56 -22.88
CA GLY A 827 -6.29 -13.28 -23.56
C GLY A 827 -5.03 -12.49 -23.27
N ARG A 828 -5.06 -11.19 -23.60
CA ARG A 828 -3.95 -10.28 -23.35
C ARG A 828 -4.31 -9.31 -22.25
N GLN A 829 -3.36 -9.06 -21.35
CA GLN A 829 -3.54 -8.25 -20.16
C GLN A 829 -2.24 -7.51 -19.83
N LEU A 830 -2.31 -6.19 -19.67
CA LEU A 830 -1.20 -5.35 -19.19
C LEU A 830 0.14 -5.70 -19.87
N ARG A 831 0.11 -5.65 -21.20
CA ARG A 831 1.22 -5.94 -22.13
C ARG A 831 1.64 -7.41 -22.27
N MET A 832 0.98 -8.39 -21.64
CA MET A 832 1.37 -9.81 -21.72
C MET A 832 0.18 -10.77 -21.88
N PRO A 833 0.40 -12.01 -22.33
CA PRO A 833 -0.65 -13.05 -22.32
C PRO A 833 -1.07 -13.41 -20.88
N ASN A 834 -2.36 -13.54 -20.62
CA ASN A 834 -2.94 -14.17 -19.43
C ASN A 834 -3.62 -15.48 -19.89
N ILE A 835 -3.04 -16.61 -19.47
CA ILE A 835 -3.36 -17.95 -19.96
C ILE A 835 -4.02 -18.83 -18.87
N GLY A 836 -4.84 -18.22 -18.02
CA GLY A 836 -5.47 -18.89 -16.88
C GLY A 836 -6.32 -20.11 -17.28
N HIS A 837 -7.07 -20.04 -18.38
CA HIS A 837 -7.93 -21.14 -18.81
C HIS A 837 -7.11 -22.33 -19.29
N THR A 838 -6.08 -22.10 -20.12
CA THR A 838 -5.16 -23.19 -20.53
C THR A 838 -4.50 -23.84 -19.33
N VAL A 839 -4.07 -23.06 -18.34
CA VAL A 839 -3.44 -23.60 -17.12
C VAL A 839 -4.44 -24.42 -16.28
N GLN A 840 -5.67 -23.93 -16.08
CA GLN A 840 -6.71 -24.64 -15.32
C GLN A 840 -7.12 -25.94 -16.03
N ALA A 841 -7.33 -25.90 -17.35
CA ALA A 841 -7.67 -27.09 -18.14
C ALA A 841 -6.58 -28.16 -18.03
N ARG A 842 -5.31 -27.78 -18.16
CA ARG A 842 -4.17 -28.68 -17.98
C ARG A 842 -4.11 -29.25 -16.55
N ALA A 843 -4.39 -28.44 -15.54
CA ALA A 843 -4.39 -28.90 -14.14
C ALA A 843 -5.46 -29.97 -13.88
N VAL A 844 -6.64 -29.83 -14.49
CA VAL A 844 -7.72 -30.84 -14.45
C VAL A 844 -7.34 -32.10 -15.23
N GLU A 845 -6.84 -31.95 -16.47
CA GLU A 845 -6.42 -33.07 -17.33
C GLU A 845 -5.34 -33.93 -16.67
N GLN A 846 -4.34 -33.29 -16.05
CA GLN A 846 -3.25 -33.95 -15.34
C GLN A 846 -3.63 -34.43 -13.93
N LYS A 847 -4.89 -34.23 -13.53
CA LYS A 847 -5.42 -34.60 -12.22
C LYS A 847 -4.56 -34.09 -11.06
N LEU A 848 -4.10 -32.85 -11.14
CA LEU A 848 -3.24 -32.27 -10.11
C LEU A 848 -3.92 -32.25 -8.73
N PHE A 849 -5.25 -32.23 -8.67
CA PHE A 849 -6.02 -32.36 -7.43
C PHE A 849 -5.85 -33.71 -6.71
N GLU A 850 -5.48 -34.80 -7.41
CA GLU A 850 -5.15 -36.08 -6.78
C GLU A 850 -3.71 -36.07 -6.23
N GLN A 851 -2.80 -35.37 -6.91
CA GLN A 851 -1.37 -35.30 -6.56
C GLN A 851 -1.10 -34.26 -5.46
N PHE A 852 -1.85 -33.17 -5.45
CA PHE A 852 -1.76 -32.03 -4.53
C PHE A 852 -3.13 -31.80 -3.88
N PRO A 853 -3.60 -32.69 -2.98
CA PRO A 853 -4.98 -32.70 -2.51
C PRO A 853 -5.32 -31.61 -1.48
N THR A 854 -4.33 -30.85 -1.00
CA THR A 854 -4.52 -29.88 0.08
C THR A 854 -4.60 -28.47 -0.50
N VAL A 855 -5.64 -27.71 -0.13
CA VAL A 855 -5.69 -26.27 -0.45
C VAL A 855 -4.65 -25.54 0.38
N LEU A 856 -3.72 -24.85 -0.27
CA LEU A 856 -2.77 -23.97 0.37
C LEU A 856 -3.27 -22.54 0.30
N THR A 857 -3.50 -21.95 1.46
CA THR A 857 -3.77 -20.51 1.60
C THR A 857 -2.63 -19.82 2.35
N SER A 858 -2.51 -18.51 2.18
CA SER A 858 -1.40 -17.75 2.75
C SER A 858 -1.86 -16.54 3.53
N GLY A 859 -1.02 -16.02 4.43
CA GLY A 859 -1.35 -14.81 5.15
C GLY A 859 -0.20 -14.23 5.98
N ARG A 860 -0.57 -13.46 6.99
CA ARG A 860 0.36 -12.70 7.81
C ARG A 860 0.48 -13.26 9.20
N LEU A 861 1.56 -12.88 9.87
CA LEU A 861 1.79 -13.02 11.30
C LEU A 861 1.85 -11.62 11.95
N VAL A 862 1.64 -11.54 13.26
CA VAL A 862 1.64 -10.24 13.97
C VAL A 862 3.06 -9.70 14.15
N GLU A 863 4.05 -10.58 14.17
CA GLU A 863 5.46 -10.32 14.47
C GLU A 863 6.16 -9.69 13.27
N PHE A 864 5.75 -10.04 12.05
CA PHE A 864 6.40 -9.61 10.81
C PHE A 864 5.51 -8.72 9.95
N GLU A 865 6.15 -7.99 9.04
CA GLU A 865 5.51 -7.09 8.08
C GLU A 865 6.13 -7.21 6.70
N GLY A 866 5.34 -7.01 5.65
CA GLY A 866 5.79 -7.16 4.27
C GLY A 866 6.39 -8.54 4.00
N GLY A 867 7.54 -8.57 3.34
CA GLY A 867 8.39 -9.77 3.17
C GLY A 867 9.30 -10.05 4.36
N GLY A 868 9.11 -9.40 5.50
CA GLY A 868 9.87 -9.62 6.73
C GLY A 868 11.29 -9.06 6.73
N GLU A 869 11.72 -8.30 5.71
CA GLU A 869 13.14 -7.91 5.56
C GLU A 869 13.69 -7.11 6.74
N GLU A 870 12.95 -6.09 7.21
CA GLU A 870 13.33 -5.32 8.40
C GLU A 870 12.96 -6.04 9.70
N THR A 871 11.85 -6.79 9.71
CA THR A 871 11.27 -7.32 10.95
C THR A 871 11.88 -8.65 11.38
N ARG A 872 12.38 -9.47 10.44
CA ARG A 872 13.23 -10.65 10.73
C ARG A 872 14.66 -10.28 11.05
N SER A 873 15.07 -9.06 10.70
CA SER A 873 16.37 -8.47 11.05
C SER A 873 16.35 -7.80 12.43
N ASN A 874 15.16 -7.70 13.05
CA ASN A 874 14.96 -7.12 14.37
C ASN A 874 15.01 -8.23 15.45
N PRO A 875 15.97 -8.20 16.39
CA PRO A 875 16.14 -9.26 17.39
C PRO A 875 14.91 -9.47 18.27
N TRP A 876 14.19 -8.41 18.62
CA TRP A 876 13.02 -8.47 19.50
C TRP A 876 11.83 -9.18 18.84
N LEU A 877 11.65 -8.95 17.53
CA LEU A 877 10.59 -9.61 16.76
C LEU A 877 10.99 -11.03 16.38
N ALA A 878 12.27 -11.23 16.06
CA ALA A 878 12.85 -12.55 15.80
C ALA A 878 12.68 -13.51 16.99
N GLU A 879 12.77 -13.01 18.23
CA GLU A 879 12.53 -13.80 19.44
C GLU A 879 11.09 -14.34 19.51
N LEU A 880 10.11 -13.56 19.03
CA LEU A 880 8.69 -13.94 19.09
C LEU A 880 8.30 -15.02 18.07
N GLN A 881 9.01 -15.10 16.94
CA GLN A 881 8.76 -16.10 15.91
C GLN A 881 10.05 -16.50 15.18
N GLN A 882 10.64 -17.64 15.59
CA GLN A 882 11.95 -18.06 15.11
C GLN A 882 11.93 -18.96 13.87
N ASP A 883 10.84 -19.70 13.69
CA ASP A 883 10.74 -20.71 12.63
C ASP A 883 9.65 -20.34 11.62
N MET A 884 9.92 -20.61 10.35
CA MET A 884 8.87 -20.69 9.32
C MET A 884 8.06 -21.97 9.52
N PHE A 885 6.74 -21.90 9.40
CA PHE A 885 5.84 -23.04 9.61
C PHE A 885 4.72 -23.16 8.57
N CYS A 886 4.11 -24.34 8.51
CA CYS A 886 2.85 -24.61 7.84
C CYS A 886 1.83 -25.14 8.87
N GLU A 887 0.65 -24.53 8.92
CA GLU A 887 -0.48 -25.05 9.70
C GLU A 887 -1.07 -26.26 8.98
N VAL A 888 -1.11 -27.40 9.67
CA VAL A 888 -1.63 -28.66 9.15
C VAL A 888 -2.74 -29.15 10.09
N ASN A 889 -3.88 -29.56 9.53
CA ASN A 889 -4.97 -30.11 10.33
C ASN A 889 -4.53 -31.38 11.10
N THR A 890 -5.08 -31.58 12.29
CA THR A 890 -4.74 -32.74 13.15
C THR A 890 -4.98 -34.09 12.47
N GLN A 891 -6.08 -34.22 11.72
CA GLN A 891 -6.43 -35.45 10.98
C GLN A 891 -5.47 -35.68 9.81
N ASP A 892 -5.17 -34.62 9.05
CA ASP A 892 -4.22 -34.67 7.95
C ASP A 892 -2.80 -35.02 8.41
N ALA A 893 -2.38 -34.46 9.54
CA ALA A 893 -1.07 -34.73 10.14
C ALA A 893 -0.98 -36.20 10.58
N ALA A 894 -2.00 -36.71 11.29
CA ALA A 894 -2.06 -38.10 11.72
C ALA A 894 -2.01 -39.08 10.55
N ALA A 895 -2.78 -38.83 9.49
CA ALA A 895 -2.80 -39.65 8.28
C ALA A 895 -1.45 -39.71 7.55
N LYS A 896 -0.64 -38.65 7.69
CA LYS A 896 0.67 -38.51 7.02
C LYS A 896 1.87 -38.76 7.96
N GLY A 897 1.63 -39.17 9.21
CA GLY A 897 2.68 -39.39 10.21
C GLY A 897 3.45 -38.13 10.62
N ILE A 898 2.87 -36.94 10.42
CA ILE A 898 3.48 -35.65 10.76
C ILE A 898 3.26 -35.35 12.24
N LYS A 899 4.31 -34.91 12.93
CA LYS A 899 4.26 -34.51 14.34
C LYS A 899 4.37 -32.99 14.45
N ASP A 900 3.76 -32.43 15.48
CA ASP A 900 3.92 -31.00 15.76
C ASP A 900 5.40 -30.63 15.97
N GLY A 901 5.84 -29.52 15.37
CA GLY A 901 7.22 -29.05 15.41
C GLY A 901 8.23 -29.87 14.58
N SER A 902 7.82 -30.93 13.88
CA SER A 902 8.71 -31.67 12.98
C SER A 902 8.96 -30.89 11.69
N TRP A 903 10.03 -31.23 10.97
CA TRP A 903 10.24 -30.70 9.63
C TRP A 903 9.33 -31.41 8.63
N ILE A 904 8.81 -30.65 7.67
CA ILE A 904 7.98 -31.13 6.56
C ILE A 904 8.42 -30.49 5.27
N TRP A 905 8.17 -31.19 4.16
CA TRP A 905 8.22 -30.64 2.83
C TRP A 905 6.82 -30.27 2.38
N VAL A 906 6.67 -29.05 1.85
CA VAL A 906 5.46 -28.61 1.16
C VAL A 906 5.81 -28.43 -0.31
N TYR A 907 5.14 -29.18 -1.19
CA TYR A 907 5.35 -29.16 -2.63
C TYR A 907 4.23 -28.37 -3.31
N GLY A 908 4.61 -27.49 -4.23
CA GLY A 908 3.68 -26.81 -5.14
C GLY A 908 3.49 -27.60 -6.44
N PRO A 909 2.41 -27.35 -7.20
CA PRO A 909 2.09 -28.08 -8.42
C PRO A 909 2.87 -27.60 -9.66
N GLU A 910 3.67 -26.54 -9.54
CA GLU A 910 4.48 -25.99 -10.62
C GLU A 910 5.98 -26.13 -10.32
N ASP A 911 6.79 -26.16 -11.39
CA ASP A 911 8.26 -25.98 -11.36
C ASP A 911 9.05 -26.91 -10.42
N ASN A 912 8.48 -28.05 -10.01
CA ASN A 912 9.00 -28.90 -8.94
C ASN A 912 9.31 -28.10 -7.65
N ALA A 913 8.56 -27.02 -7.43
CA ALA A 913 8.75 -26.13 -6.31
C ALA A 913 8.45 -26.85 -5.00
N LYS A 914 9.31 -26.66 -4.01
CA LYS A 914 9.15 -27.21 -2.67
C LYS A 914 9.77 -26.28 -1.63
N VAL A 915 9.27 -26.34 -0.41
CA VAL A 915 9.81 -25.61 0.74
C VAL A 915 9.88 -26.51 1.97
N ARG A 916 10.92 -26.34 2.77
CA ARG A 916 11.14 -27.05 4.05
C ARG A 916 10.79 -26.13 5.21
N VAL A 917 9.75 -26.51 5.95
CA VAL A 917 9.21 -25.69 7.04
C VAL A 917 8.86 -26.56 8.25
N LYS A 918 8.60 -25.93 9.41
CA LYS A 918 8.07 -26.62 10.58
C LYS A 918 6.58 -26.93 10.40
N ALA A 919 6.13 -28.08 10.89
CA ALA A 919 4.71 -28.35 11.04
C ALA A 919 4.16 -27.66 12.29
N LEU A 920 3.04 -26.96 12.15
CA LEU A 920 2.19 -26.51 13.25
C LEU A 920 0.87 -27.28 13.16
N VAL A 921 0.74 -28.36 13.95
CA VAL A 921 -0.42 -29.25 13.88
C VAL A 921 -1.56 -28.67 14.71
N THR A 922 -2.68 -28.33 14.06
CA THR A 922 -3.75 -27.53 14.69
C THR A 922 -5.12 -27.70 14.04
N ASP A 923 -6.20 -27.61 14.82
CA ASP A 923 -7.59 -27.61 14.31
C ASP A 923 -8.06 -26.24 13.78
N ARG A 924 -7.16 -25.22 13.80
CA ARG A 924 -7.48 -23.89 13.27
C ARG A 924 -7.77 -23.93 11.78
N VAL A 925 -7.08 -24.78 11.02
CA VAL A 925 -7.34 -25.07 9.60
C VAL A 925 -8.25 -26.30 9.46
N ALA A 926 -9.08 -26.32 8.43
CA ALA A 926 -9.94 -27.46 8.12
C ALA A 926 -9.15 -28.67 7.60
N PRO A 927 -9.66 -29.91 7.68
CA PRO A 927 -9.13 -31.02 6.90
C PRO A 927 -9.07 -30.66 5.41
N GLY A 928 -7.97 -31.00 4.74
CA GLY A 928 -7.70 -30.65 3.35
C GLY A 928 -7.30 -29.19 3.11
N VAL A 929 -7.07 -28.40 4.16
CA VAL A 929 -6.61 -26.99 4.07
C VAL A 929 -5.33 -26.81 4.90
N ALA A 930 -4.35 -26.13 4.32
CA ALA A 930 -3.12 -25.74 4.96
C ALA A 930 -2.89 -24.23 4.86
N PHE A 931 -2.12 -23.68 5.80
CA PHE A 931 -1.78 -22.27 5.81
C PHE A 931 -0.29 -22.02 5.99
N MET A 932 0.26 -21.08 5.23
CA MET A 932 1.65 -20.65 5.36
C MET A 932 1.79 -19.12 5.27
N PRO A 933 2.61 -18.49 6.14
CA PRO A 933 2.95 -17.09 5.99
C PRO A 933 3.94 -16.84 4.83
N PHE A 934 3.97 -15.61 4.30
CA PHE A 934 4.89 -15.20 3.23
C PHE A 934 6.07 -14.33 3.72
N HIS A 935 6.23 -14.17 5.02
CA HIS A 935 7.19 -13.22 5.61
C HIS A 935 8.66 -13.68 5.59
N PHE A 936 8.94 -14.93 5.23
CA PHE A 936 10.25 -15.53 5.44
C PHE A 936 11.08 -15.53 4.16
N ALA A 937 12.39 -15.48 4.33
CA ALA A 937 13.37 -15.62 3.25
C ALA A 937 14.73 -16.04 3.84
N GLY A 938 15.72 -16.21 2.98
CA GLY A 938 17.06 -16.62 3.35
C GLY A 938 17.27 -18.14 3.29
N TRP A 939 16.20 -18.93 3.17
CA TRP A 939 16.24 -20.26 2.58
C TRP A 939 15.46 -20.25 1.26
N PHE A 940 15.86 -21.10 0.31
CA PHE A 940 15.16 -21.27 -0.95
C PHE A 940 15.27 -22.71 -1.46
N MET A 941 14.12 -23.37 -1.62
CA MET A 941 13.99 -24.78 -1.98
C MET A 941 14.80 -25.72 -1.08
N GLY A 942 14.87 -25.40 0.21
CA GLY A 942 15.65 -26.12 1.22
C GLY A 942 17.14 -25.78 1.29
N GLU A 943 17.63 -24.87 0.45
CA GLU A 943 19.03 -24.42 0.46
C GLU A 943 19.21 -23.14 1.28
N ASP A 944 20.23 -23.11 2.14
CA ASP A 944 20.61 -21.92 2.90
C ASP A 944 21.22 -20.85 1.98
N GLN A 945 20.64 -19.65 1.97
CA GLN A 945 21.07 -18.51 1.16
C GLN A 945 21.84 -17.46 1.97
N ARG A 946 22.15 -17.69 3.26
CA ARG A 946 22.82 -16.72 4.14
C ARG A 946 24.11 -16.17 3.52
N GLY A 947 24.90 -17.03 2.88
CA GLY A 947 26.15 -16.63 2.22
C GLY A 947 26.00 -15.67 1.04
N LYS A 948 24.78 -15.44 0.54
CA LYS A 948 24.51 -14.52 -0.57
C LYS A 948 24.25 -13.08 -0.13
N TYR A 949 23.96 -12.86 1.16
CA TYR A 949 23.84 -11.53 1.73
C TYR A 949 25.21 -10.89 1.95
N PRO A 950 25.32 -9.55 1.95
CA PRO A 950 26.52 -8.90 2.46
C PRO A 950 26.84 -9.35 3.88
N GLN A 951 28.14 -9.41 4.22
CA GLN A 951 28.56 -9.91 5.53
C GLN A 951 27.92 -9.11 6.67
N GLY A 952 27.21 -9.82 7.56
CA GLY A 952 26.59 -9.25 8.76
C GLY A 952 25.21 -8.62 8.55
N THR A 953 24.69 -8.59 7.32
CA THR A 953 23.36 -8.00 7.02
C THR A 953 22.28 -9.05 6.77
N ASP A 954 22.61 -10.35 6.89
CA ASP A 954 21.64 -11.42 6.83
C ASP A 954 20.59 -11.30 7.97
N PRO A 955 19.32 -11.63 7.69
CA PRO A 955 18.28 -11.57 8.72
C PRO A 955 18.53 -12.61 9.82
N ILE A 956 18.08 -12.30 11.04
CA ILE A 956 18.26 -13.16 12.21
C ILE A 956 17.44 -14.44 12.04
N VAL A 957 16.18 -14.29 11.60
CA VAL A 957 15.27 -15.40 11.30
C VAL A 957 15.31 -15.71 9.81
N LEU A 958 15.70 -16.93 9.48
CA LEU A 958 15.66 -17.48 8.12
C LEU A 958 14.45 -18.40 7.95
N GLY A 959 14.03 -18.58 6.70
CA GLY A 959 13.02 -19.54 6.32
C GLY A 959 12.63 -19.36 4.86
N GLU A 960 11.56 -20.02 4.45
CA GLU A 960 11.07 -19.97 3.07
C GLU A 960 9.73 -19.25 3.00
N SER A 961 9.53 -18.42 1.99
CA SER A 961 8.20 -17.85 1.73
C SER A 961 7.32 -18.90 1.05
N VAL A 962 6.04 -18.93 1.42
CA VAL A 962 5.00 -19.67 0.69
C VAL A 962 5.00 -19.35 -0.81
N ASN A 963 5.45 -18.16 -1.21
CA ASN A 963 5.48 -17.74 -2.61
C ASN A 963 6.47 -18.53 -3.49
N ALA A 964 7.34 -19.35 -2.89
CA ALA A 964 8.10 -20.35 -3.62
C ALA A 964 7.21 -21.43 -4.23
N VAL A 965 6.07 -21.76 -3.61
CA VAL A 965 5.14 -22.81 -4.07
C VAL A 965 3.78 -22.28 -4.55
N THR A 966 3.54 -20.96 -4.50
CA THR A 966 2.37 -20.34 -5.14
C THR A 966 2.48 -20.40 -6.66
N THR A 967 1.32 -20.44 -7.31
CA THR A 967 1.17 -20.85 -8.71
C THR A 967 0.73 -19.71 -9.63
N TYR A 968 0.58 -20.02 -10.92
CA TYR A 968 -0.03 -19.16 -11.92
C TYR A 968 -1.50 -18.88 -11.61
N GLY A 969 -1.91 -17.63 -11.79
CA GLY A 969 -3.29 -17.18 -11.63
C GLY A 969 -3.31 -15.67 -11.38
N TYR A 970 -4.05 -14.94 -12.23
CA TYR A 970 -4.07 -13.47 -12.17
C TYR A 970 -5.48 -12.90 -12.38
N ASP A 971 -5.88 -11.96 -11.54
CA ASP A 971 -7.09 -11.15 -11.72
C ASP A 971 -7.06 -10.44 -13.07
N PRO A 972 -8.10 -10.54 -13.93
CA PRO A 972 -8.07 -10.07 -15.32
C PRO A 972 -8.08 -8.54 -15.47
N VAL A 973 -8.36 -7.79 -14.41
CA VAL A 973 -8.38 -6.33 -14.45
C VAL A 973 -7.04 -5.73 -14.05
N THR A 974 -6.39 -6.33 -13.05
CA THR A 974 -5.25 -5.73 -12.36
C THR A 974 -3.97 -6.57 -12.42
N GLY A 975 -4.03 -7.83 -12.83
CA GLY A 975 -2.88 -8.73 -12.77
C GLY A 975 -2.48 -9.10 -11.33
N MET A 976 -3.32 -8.84 -10.34
CA MET A 976 -3.14 -9.34 -8.97
C MET A 976 -3.06 -10.86 -8.97
N HIS A 977 -2.12 -11.43 -8.23
CA HIS A 977 -1.92 -12.88 -8.20
C HIS A 977 -2.92 -13.62 -7.29
N GLU A 978 -3.17 -14.89 -7.58
CA GLU A 978 -3.99 -15.80 -6.78
C GLU A 978 -3.18 -16.48 -5.66
N GLY A 979 -2.83 -15.69 -4.63
CA GLY A 979 -2.01 -16.17 -3.51
C GLY A 979 -2.81 -16.79 -2.36
N LYS A 980 -4.14 -16.78 -2.44
CA LYS A 980 -5.04 -17.20 -1.34
C LYS A 980 -5.73 -18.54 -1.56
N ALA A 981 -5.69 -19.08 -2.77
CA ALA A 981 -6.25 -20.38 -3.10
C ALA A 981 -5.40 -21.06 -4.16
N THR A 982 -4.59 -22.04 -3.76
CA THR A 982 -3.89 -22.95 -4.66
C THR A 982 -3.83 -24.34 -4.04
N LEU A 983 -3.13 -25.28 -4.66
CA LEU A 983 -2.97 -26.64 -4.17
C LEU A 983 -1.54 -26.90 -3.68
N CYS A 984 -1.39 -27.82 -2.73
CA CYS A 984 -0.11 -28.35 -2.30
C CYS A 984 -0.18 -29.82 -1.89
N ARG A 985 1.00 -30.42 -1.73
CA ARG A 985 1.21 -31.73 -1.13
C ARG A 985 2.17 -31.57 0.04
N ILE A 986 1.87 -32.20 1.17
CA ILE A 986 2.66 -32.11 2.40
C ILE A 986 3.19 -33.49 2.76
N GLU A 987 4.48 -33.57 3.07
CA GLU A 987 5.17 -34.81 3.44
C GLU A 987 6.08 -34.57 4.66
N ALA A 988 6.30 -35.61 5.46
CA ALA A 988 7.32 -35.56 6.50
C ALA A 988 8.71 -35.40 5.87
N ALA A 989 9.53 -34.48 6.39
CA ALA A 989 10.93 -34.38 6.00
C ALA A 989 11.76 -35.28 6.94
N ALA A 990 12.57 -36.15 6.33
CA ALA A 990 13.50 -37.03 7.04
C ALA A 990 14.58 -36.26 7.81
#